data_AF-A0AAW6TZ48-F1
#
_entry.id   AF-A0AAW6TZ48-F1
#
_cell.length_a   1.000
_cell.length_b   1.000
_cell.length_c   1.000
_cell.angle_alpha   90.00
_cell.angle_beta   90.00
_cell.angle_gamma   90.00
#
_symmetry.space_group_name_H-M   'P 1'
#
loop_
_entity.id
_entity.type
_entity.pdbx_description
1 polymer ?
#
loop_
_entity_poly.entity_id
_entity_poly.type
_entity_poly.pdbx_seq_one_letter_code
_entity_poly.pdbx_strand_id
1 'polypeptide(L)'
;MGQSAVVTDHAAVCRYGYQYLDPRPESEYVAPQTRLLIRFENTSPADLANLSSFVQVVGEKSGLHSGTTTVATDGRTVVFQPAASFVAGEAVDVSLVPLGSWFPAAPIEPIAYRFYVLRPATPTTSNVNRSVALNAAERTIVPALAPSEPVPGRPVIMANGVSVPSDFPHVSITTNRNPAEGYIFIEYNQIPQCALILDNGGAPVWYRRGKAAHDLKVQRNGMITETQHKGYDQNFKWVKDFRATNGYETDSHELLVLEDGSYLLLGLRVIRNVDMGRVVEGGHPNAVVHETCIQEFTAADELIFQWRSWENFHVAGIGPAHVEDVRSPSVRVAHLNAIDVDEDGHILVSSRHLSEVTKIHRRTGEVLWRLGGPDSDFSFVNDPLNGFWAQHDIRVVGPGRYTLFDNGNNHDPPVSRAVEYELDPNAMTATLVWEYRAAPDRYTYHQGNAQRLPNGNTLINFVLAEYPKVTEVNADGQIEFEMDFVNREGGAYRIFRFPWTGVVEEPYLVVEPNFDKMTLLFNKFGDLNTAYYRVYGGLDPEPETLIATTAQTLLHLRDLENDRRYYFRVTAVDVGGNESAFSNEESIVAYLYDPNEPGENMIRNGDFSQGRTEWTLSHSSSAEAEWDVEDGRARVAIQAGGYDTQSIRLVQGGLKLVRGETYALEFQAGAMTPRLIEIKVNKKNVGSFWDYSKMGPVYLPTSRQSLIMKHFTHTFVMDGQTDLDACIEVNVGADTADVYLDNLSLVRLAH
;
A
#
# COMPACT_ATOMS: atom_id res chain seq x y z
N MET A 1 1.84 -21.82 -51.60
CA MET A 1 1.74 -21.01 -50.37
C MET A 1 2.25 -19.62 -50.71
N GLY A 2 1.59 -18.57 -50.22
CA GLY A 2 2.18 -17.23 -50.27
C GLY A 2 3.40 -17.16 -49.35
N GLN A 3 4.35 -16.28 -49.65
CA GLN A 3 5.46 -15.97 -48.75
C GLN A 3 4.93 -14.95 -47.73
N SER A 4 4.99 -15.27 -46.43
CA SER A 4 4.54 -14.34 -45.39
C SER A 4 5.36 -13.05 -45.41
N ALA A 5 4.69 -11.90 -45.26
CA ALA A 5 5.37 -10.62 -45.14
C ALA A 5 6.09 -10.53 -43.79
N VAL A 6 7.38 -10.18 -43.78
CA VAL A 6 8.12 -9.95 -42.53
C VAL A 6 7.80 -8.54 -42.04
N VAL A 7 7.28 -8.43 -40.82
CA VAL A 7 6.85 -7.18 -40.20
C VAL A 7 7.70 -6.90 -38.97
N THR A 8 8.31 -5.71 -38.93
CA THR A 8 9.15 -5.21 -37.81
C THR A 8 8.58 -3.94 -37.17
N ASP A 9 7.42 -3.47 -37.65
CA ASP A 9 6.72 -2.27 -37.18
C ASP A 9 5.29 -2.66 -36.83
N HIS A 10 4.88 -2.39 -35.59
CA HIS A 10 3.52 -2.67 -35.13
C HIS A 10 2.47 -1.85 -35.87
N ALA A 11 2.75 -0.59 -36.23
CA ALA A 11 1.80 0.25 -36.97
C ALA A 11 1.52 -0.27 -38.40
N ALA A 12 2.41 -1.11 -38.96
CA ALA A 12 2.23 -1.72 -40.27
C ALA A 12 1.24 -2.90 -40.27
N VAL A 13 0.90 -3.51 -39.12
CA VAL A 13 0.10 -4.76 -39.07
C VAL A 13 -1.33 -4.58 -39.61
N CYS A 14 -1.89 -3.36 -39.50
CA CYS A 14 -3.19 -2.98 -40.06
C CYS A 14 -3.26 -3.15 -41.58
N ARG A 15 -2.13 -2.96 -42.29
CA ARG A 15 -2.04 -3.11 -43.75
C ARG A 15 -2.21 -4.57 -44.21
N TYR A 16 -2.00 -5.51 -43.29
CA TYR A 16 -2.15 -6.96 -43.48
C TYR A 16 -3.43 -7.51 -42.83
N GLY A 17 -4.34 -6.65 -42.36
CA GLY A 17 -5.64 -7.03 -41.79
C GLY A 17 -5.68 -7.29 -40.27
N TYR A 18 -4.60 -6.97 -39.54
CA TYR A 18 -4.53 -7.14 -38.08
C TYR A 18 -4.77 -5.81 -37.36
N GLN A 19 -5.60 -5.82 -36.32
CA GLN A 19 -5.90 -4.65 -35.49
C GLN A 19 -4.87 -4.46 -34.37
N TYR A 20 -4.39 -5.57 -33.81
CA TYR A 20 -3.52 -5.57 -32.64
C TYR A 20 -2.84 -6.93 -32.47
N LEU A 21 -1.58 -6.88 -32.02
CA LEU A 21 -0.74 -8.02 -31.65
C LEU A 21 -0.03 -7.72 -30.32
N ASP A 22 0.05 -8.71 -29.43
CA ASP A 22 0.94 -8.75 -28.26
C ASP A 22 1.54 -10.17 -28.13
N PRO A 23 2.87 -10.33 -27.97
CA PRO A 23 3.90 -9.30 -28.12
C PRO A 23 3.87 -8.64 -29.50
N ARG A 24 4.37 -7.40 -29.57
CA ARG A 24 4.47 -6.64 -30.81
C ARG A 24 5.70 -7.12 -31.63
N PRO A 25 5.76 -6.81 -32.94
CA PRO A 25 7.01 -6.86 -33.69
C PRO A 25 8.14 -6.13 -32.96
N GLU A 26 9.29 -6.79 -32.86
CA GLU A 26 10.52 -6.35 -32.20
C GLU A 26 10.43 -6.05 -30.68
N SER A 27 9.34 -6.45 -29.99
CA SER A 27 9.18 -6.29 -28.53
C SER A 27 10.39 -6.81 -27.73
N GLU A 28 11.05 -5.93 -26.95
CA GLU A 28 12.18 -6.28 -26.07
C GLU A 28 11.75 -6.72 -24.65
N TYR A 29 12.58 -7.54 -24.00
CA TYR A 29 12.42 -7.97 -22.60
C TYR A 29 11.06 -8.64 -22.26
N VAL A 30 10.43 -9.30 -23.23
CA VAL A 30 9.16 -10.04 -23.06
C VAL A 30 9.30 -11.13 -21.99
N ALA A 31 8.23 -11.42 -21.24
CA ALA A 31 8.25 -12.41 -20.17
C ALA A 31 8.16 -13.87 -20.72
N PRO A 32 8.84 -14.85 -20.10
CA PRO A 32 8.78 -16.26 -20.52
C PRO A 32 7.38 -16.86 -20.60
N GLN A 33 6.43 -16.38 -19.78
CA GLN A 33 5.07 -16.89 -19.63
C GLN A 33 4.04 -16.21 -20.55
N THR A 34 4.48 -15.36 -21.49
CA THR A 34 3.59 -14.53 -22.30
C THR A 34 2.71 -15.35 -23.25
N ARG A 35 1.39 -15.19 -23.16
CA ARG A 35 0.44 -15.65 -24.18
C ARG A 35 0.46 -14.69 -25.38
N LEU A 36 0.16 -15.17 -26.58
CA LEU A 36 0.02 -14.31 -27.76
C LEU A 36 -1.44 -13.85 -27.88
N LEU A 37 -1.66 -12.55 -28.03
CA LEU A 37 -2.96 -11.93 -28.30
C LEU A 37 -3.00 -11.43 -29.74
N ILE A 38 -4.04 -11.80 -30.49
CA ILE A 38 -4.19 -11.49 -31.91
C ILE A 38 -5.63 -10.98 -32.15
N ARG A 39 -5.77 -9.76 -32.67
CA ARG A 39 -7.05 -9.19 -33.11
C ARG A 39 -6.99 -8.86 -34.61
N PHE A 40 -8.05 -9.17 -35.34
CA PHE A 40 -8.20 -8.80 -36.76
C PHE A 40 -9.00 -7.50 -36.89
N GLU A 41 -8.76 -6.75 -37.96
CA GLU A 41 -9.42 -5.46 -38.21
C GLU A 41 -10.88 -5.68 -38.61
N ASN A 42 -11.10 -6.44 -39.69
CA ASN A 42 -12.38 -6.57 -40.39
C ASN A 42 -12.92 -8.02 -40.48
N THR A 43 -12.41 -8.95 -39.67
CA THR A 43 -12.75 -10.39 -39.75
C THR A 43 -13.04 -10.95 -38.36
N SER A 44 -14.07 -11.80 -38.23
CA SER A 44 -14.31 -12.51 -36.98
C SER A 44 -13.34 -13.68 -36.83
N PRO A 45 -12.81 -13.97 -35.62
CA PRO A 45 -12.12 -15.23 -35.34
C PRO A 45 -12.94 -16.47 -35.72
N ALA A 46 -14.28 -16.39 -35.67
CA ALA A 46 -15.18 -17.46 -36.09
C ALA A 46 -15.16 -17.72 -37.61
N ASP A 47 -14.69 -16.77 -38.42
CA ASP A 47 -14.59 -16.90 -39.88
C ASP A 47 -13.31 -17.65 -40.31
N LEU A 48 -12.41 -18.04 -39.39
CA LEU A 48 -11.16 -18.72 -39.70
C LEU A 48 -11.34 -20.24 -39.83
N ALA A 49 -11.16 -20.76 -41.05
CA ALA A 49 -11.18 -22.20 -41.35
C ALA A 49 -10.04 -22.99 -40.69
N ASN A 50 -8.99 -22.32 -40.20
CA ASN A 50 -7.81 -22.92 -39.58
C ASN A 50 -7.44 -22.30 -38.21
N LEU A 51 -8.43 -21.84 -37.44
CA LEU A 51 -8.25 -21.22 -36.11
C LEU A 51 -7.25 -21.97 -35.19
N SER A 52 -7.27 -23.31 -35.18
CA SER A 52 -6.39 -24.14 -34.36
C SER A 52 -4.96 -24.34 -34.89
N SER A 53 -4.61 -23.78 -36.04
CA SER A 53 -3.32 -24.04 -36.72
C SER A 53 -2.74 -22.87 -37.52
N PHE A 54 -3.39 -21.70 -37.54
CA PHE A 54 -2.86 -20.53 -38.25
C PHE A 54 -1.67 -19.84 -37.53
N VAL A 55 -1.46 -20.15 -36.24
CA VAL A 55 -0.35 -19.62 -35.43
C VAL A 55 0.77 -20.65 -35.36
N GLN A 56 1.99 -20.27 -35.76
CA GLN A 56 3.20 -21.05 -35.54
C GLN A 56 4.22 -20.20 -34.79
N VAL A 57 4.82 -20.77 -33.73
CA VAL A 57 5.77 -20.07 -32.86
C VAL A 57 7.05 -20.90 -32.69
N VAL A 58 8.22 -20.30 -32.92
CA VAL A 58 9.52 -20.97 -32.85
C VAL A 58 10.51 -20.10 -32.07
N GLY A 59 11.02 -20.59 -30.94
CA GLY A 59 12.12 -19.94 -30.22
C GLY A 59 13.48 -20.39 -30.74
N GLU A 60 14.43 -19.45 -30.78
CA GLU A 60 15.83 -19.64 -31.19
C GLU A 60 16.56 -20.74 -30.38
N LYS A 61 16.14 -20.97 -29.12
CA LYS A 61 16.72 -21.98 -28.22
C LYS A 61 15.74 -23.09 -27.87
N SER A 62 14.45 -22.76 -27.73
CA SER A 62 13.40 -23.73 -27.38
C SER A 62 12.94 -24.59 -28.56
N GLY A 63 13.06 -24.10 -29.79
CA GLY A 63 12.49 -24.71 -30.99
C GLY A 63 10.99 -24.43 -31.14
N LEU A 64 10.28 -25.36 -31.79
CA LEU A 64 8.84 -25.22 -32.08
C LEU A 64 8.00 -25.31 -30.80
N HIS A 65 7.28 -24.25 -30.46
CA HIS A 65 6.26 -24.27 -29.41
C HIS A 65 4.95 -24.85 -29.96
N SER A 66 4.46 -25.91 -29.33
CA SER A 66 3.04 -26.26 -29.37
C SER A 66 2.25 -25.32 -28.45
N GLY A 67 0.95 -25.24 -28.68
CA GLY A 67 0.04 -24.41 -27.88
C GLY A 67 -1.41 -24.66 -28.28
N THR A 68 -2.31 -23.92 -27.64
CA THR A 68 -3.76 -23.97 -27.88
C THR A 68 -4.28 -22.59 -28.24
N THR A 69 -5.05 -22.53 -29.32
CA THR A 69 -5.73 -21.30 -29.75
C THR A 69 -7.18 -21.28 -29.23
N THR A 70 -7.57 -20.21 -28.54
CA THR A 70 -8.96 -19.94 -28.15
C THR A 70 -9.41 -18.58 -28.69
N VAL A 71 -10.73 -18.36 -28.75
CA VAL A 71 -11.32 -17.02 -28.91
C VAL A 71 -11.83 -16.62 -27.53
N ALA A 72 -11.45 -15.42 -27.07
CA ALA A 72 -11.93 -14.89 -25.80
C ALA A 72 -13.43 -14.55 -25.86
N THR A 73 -14.09 -14.39 -24.71
CA THR A 73 -15.51 -14.02 -24.62
C THR A 73 -15.85 -12.62 -25.17
N ASP A 74 -14.85 -11.80 -25.53
CA ASP A 74 -15.04 -10.57 -26.33
C ASP A 74 -15.41 -10.86 -27.81
N GLY A 75 -15.31 -12.12 -28.24
CA GLY A 75 -15.62 -12.58 -29.61
C GLY A 75 -14.68 -12.06 -30.69
N ARG A 76 -13.60 -11.35 -30.33
CA ARG A 76 -12.68 -10.67 -31.27
C ARG A 76 -11.22 -11.05 -31.07
N THR A 77 -10.81 -11.35 -29.84
CA THR A 77 -9.42 -11.64 -29.50
C THR A 77 -9.16 -13.13 -29.60
N VAL A 78 -8.24 -13.50 -30.48
CA VAL A 78 -7.64 -14.83 -30.50
C VAL A 78 -6.48 -14.85 -29.51
N VAL A 79 -6.51 -15.81 -28.60
CA VAL A 79 -5.44 -16.08 -27.64
C VAL A 79 -4.73 -17.37 -28.03
N PHE A 80 -3.44 -17.31 -28.34
CA PHE A 80 -2.59 -18.50 -28.44
C PHE A 80 -1.79 -18.65 -27.15
N GLN A 81 -2.07 -19.73 -26.42
CA GLN A 81 -1.36 -20.09 -25.19
C GLN A 81 -0.27 -21.14 -25.52
N PRO A 82 1.03 -20.81 -25.40
CA PRO A 82 2.10 -21.80 -25.50
C PRO A 82 1.97 -22.89 -24.43
N ALA A 83 2.24 -24.14 -24.79
CA ALA A 83 2.21 -25.28 -23.87
C ALA A 83 3.40 -25.33 -22.90
N ALA A 84 4.44 -24.55 -23.16
CA ALA A 84 5.59 -24.33 -22.30
C ALA A 84 6.10 -22.89 -22.45
N SER A 85 6.66 -22.33 -21.39
CA SER A 85 7.28 -20.99 -21.38
C SER A 85 8.50 -20.91 -22.30
N PHE A 86 8.76 -19.71 -22.83
CA PHE A 86 9.95 -19.40 -23.63
C PHE A 86 11.24 -19.43 -22.78
N VAL A 87 12.38 -19.62 -23.43
CA VAL A 87 13.71 -19.68 -22.80
C VAL A 87 14.28 -18.27 -22.67
N ALA A 88 14.84 -17.96 -21.49
CA ALA A 88 15.43 -16.65 -21.24
C ALA A 88 16.57 -16.30 -22.23
N GLY A 89 16.54 -15.07 -22.73
CA GLY A 89 17.52 -14.54 -23.66
C GLY A 89 17.46 -15.13 -25.06
N GLU A 90 16.33 -15.65 -25.51
CA GLU A 90 16.11 -16.09 -26.91
C GLU A 90 15.37 -15.03 -27.74
N ALA A 91 15.28 -15.26 -29.05
CA ALA A 91 14.33 -14.59 -29.94
C ALA A 91 13.24 -15.60 -30.31
N VAL A 92 12.01 -15.14 -30.47
CA VAL A 92 10.87 -15.97 -30.83
C VAL A 92 10.31 -15.45 -32.15
N ASP A 93 10.32 -16.30 -33.16
CA ASP A 93 9.68 -16.07 -34.45
C ASP A 93 8.22 -16.53 -34.38
N VAL A 94 7.31 -15.66 -34.81
CA VAL A 94 5.88 -15.91 -34.92
C VAL A 94 5.50 -15.82 -36.39
N SER A 95 4.79 -16.82 -36.90
CA SER A 95 4.20 -16.83 -38.24
C SER A 95 2.69 -17.01 -38.13
N LEU A 96 1.94 -16.10 -38.75
CA LEU A 96 0.48 -16.09 -38.79
C LEU A 96 0.01 -16.34 -40.22
N VAL A 97 -0.72 -17.43 -40.46
CA VAL A 97 -1.18 -17.86 -41.78
C VAL A 97 -2.69 -18.15 -41.77
N PRO A 98 -3.55 -17.13 -41.55
CA PRO A 98 -4.99 -17.31 -41.47
C PRO A 98 -5.61 -17.70 -42.82
N LEU A 99 -6.66 -18.52 -42.77
CA LEU A 99 -7.46 -18.91 -43.92
C LEU A 99 -8.93 -18.58 -43.65
N GLY A 100 -9.47 -17.58 -44.37
CA GLY A 100 -10.89 -17.24 -44.31
C GLY A 100 -11.78 -18.35 -44.87
N SER A 101 -12.94 -18.58 -44.24
CA SER A 101 -13.87 -19.67 -44.59
C SER A 101 -14.83 -19.34 -45.74
N TRP A 102 -15.06 -18.06 -46.06
CA TRP A 102 -15.97 -17.62 -47.13
C TRP A 102 -15.38 -16.48 -47.97
N PHE A 103 -15.76 -16.42 -49.25
CA PHE A 103 -15.61 -15.22 -50.07
C PHE A 103 -16.84 -14.30 -49.89
N PRO A 104 -16.68 -12.96 -49.77
CA PRO A 104 -15.45 -12.19 -49.72
C PRO A 104 -15.13 -11.74 -48.27
N ALA A 105 -14.39 -12.55 -47.51
CA ALA A 105 -13.70 -12.04 -46.32
C ALA A 105 -12.72 -10.92 -46.72
N ALA A 106 -12.54 -9.93 -45.84
CA ALA A 106 -11.49 -8.91 -46.01
C ALA A 106 -10.11 -9.58 -46.07
N PRO A 107 -9.14 -9.06 -46.86
CA PRO A 107 -7.84 -9.69 -47.00
C PRO A 107 -7.03 -9.56 -45.72
N ILE A 108 -7.02 -10.61 -44.90
CA ILE A 108 -5.93 -10.83 -43.94
C ILE A 108 -4.81 -11.51 -44.72
N GLU A 109 -3.62 -10.93 -44.70
CA GLU A 109 -2.44 -11.48 -45.37
C GLU A 109 -1.54 -12.23 -44.38
N PRO A 110 -0.87 -13.32 -44.79
CA PRO A 110 0.07 -14.01 -43.91
C PRO A 110 1.27 -13.12 -43.55
N ILE A 111 1.56 -13.00 -42.25
CA ILE A 111 2.69 -12.23 -41.72
C ILE A 111 3.63 -13.10 -40.89
N ALA A 112 4.87 -12.66 -40.75
CA ALA A 112 5.82 -13.17 -39.77
C ALA A 112 6.49 -12.00 -39.03
N TYR A 113 6.72 -12.15 -37.73
CA TYR A 113 7.39 -11.15 -36.90
C TYR A 113 8.20 -11.83 -35.79
N ARG A 114 9.02 -11.06 -35.07
CA ARG A 114 9.89 -11.53 -34.00
C ARG A 114 9.69 -10.74 -32.71
N PHE A 115 9.95 -11.37 -31.57
CA PHE A 115 10.13 -10.68 -30.27
C PHE A 115 11.26 -11.30 -29.44
N TYR A 116 11.66 -10.64 -28.35
CA TYR A 116 12.86 -10.95 -27.57
C TYR A 116 12.56 -11.20 -26.09
N VAL A 117 12.91 -12.39 -25.59
CA VAL A 117 12.52 -12.86 -24.24
C VAL A 117 13.60 -12.52 -23.23
N LEU A 118 13.28 -11.65 -22.25
CA LEU A 118 14.20 -11.16 -21.21
C LEU A 118 15.57 -10.67 -21.72
N ARG A 119 15.64 -10.22 -22.97
CA ARG A 119 16.82 -9.60 -23.58
C ARG A 119 16.41 -8.48 -24.54
N PRO A 120 17.34 -7.60 -24.92
CA PRO A 120 17.12 -6.69 -26.03
C PRO A 120 17.26 -7.38 -27.40
N ALA A 121 16.89 -6.65 -28.45
CA ALA A 121 17.36 -6.88 -29.82
C ALA A 121 18.86 -6.52 -29.96
N THR A 122 19.44 -6.71 -31.15
CA THR A 122 20.91 -6.64 -31.35
C THR A 122 21.37 -5.48 -32.25
N PRO A 123 21.49 -4.24 -31.76
CA PRO A 123 22.22 -3.16 -32.43
C PRO A 123 23.74 -3.38 -32.48
N THR A 124 24.42 -2.73 -33.44
CA THR A 124 25.89 -2.66 -33.52
C THR A 124 26.44 -1.51 -32.65
N THR A 125 27.70 -1.64 -32.20
CA THR A 125 28.21 -0.93 -31.01
C THR A 125 29.21 0.21 -31.29
N SER A 126 29.27 1.17 -30.36
CA SER A 126 30.43 2.07 -30.15
C SER A 126 30.46 2.59 -28.69
N ASN A 127 31.64 2.72 -28.07
CA ASN A 127 31.81 3.00 -26.63
C ASN A 127 32.62 4.28 -26.36
N VAL A 128 32.32 5.03 -25.28
CA VAL A 128 33.19 6.06 -24.65
C VAL A 128 33.11 5.93 -23.10
N ASN A 129 33.99 6.59 -22.31
CA ASN A 129 34.34 6.24 -20.92
C ASN A 129 34.28 7.39 -19.87
N ARG A 130 33.76 7.08 -18.67
CA ARG A 130 34.18 7.50 -17.29
C ARG A 130 34.15 8.98 -16.82
N SER A 131 33.54 9.21 -15.65
CA SER A 131 34.24 9.54 -14.35
C SER A 131 33.24 9.67 -13.17
N VAL A 132 33.70 9.97 -11.93
CA VAL A 132 32.99 9.65 -10.64
C VAL A 132 33.28 10.67 -9.51
N ALA A 133 32.30 11.04 -8.65
CA ALA A 133 32.42 11.15 -7.16
C ALA A 133 31.23 11.81 -6.37
N LEU A 134 30.52 10.99 -5.57
CA LEU A 134 30.18 11.11 -4.12
C LEU A 134 29.79 12.44 -3.40
N ASN A 135 28.61 12.40 -2.71
CA ASN A 135 28.36 12.54 -1.23
C ASN A 135 27.18 13.45 -0.76
N ALA A 136 26.73 13.24 0.48
CA ALA A 136 25.43 13.71 1.04
C ALA A 136 25.51 14.28 2.49
N ALA A 137 24.45 15.01 2.93
CA ALA A 137 24.04 15.29 4.32
C ALA A 137 22.69 16.09 4.36
N GLU A 138 22.10 16.48 5.51
CA GLU A 138 21.31 15.72 6.53
C GLU A 138 20.58 16.74 7.51
N ARG A 139 19.50 16.35 8.23
CA ARG A 139 18.89 17.00 9.46
C ARG A 139 17.96 18.25 9.30
N THR A 140 16.98 18.61 10.16
CA THR A 140 16.22 17.98 11.30
C THR A 140 14.92 18.77 11.72
N ILE A 141 13.93 18.05 12.28
CA ILE A 141 12.68 18.43 13.09
C ILE A 141 12.83 19.51 14.20
N VAL A 142 11.81 20.07 14.92
CA VAL A 142 10.37 19.80 15.34
C VAL A 142 9.68 21.19 15.70
N PRO A 143 8.43 21.37 16.28
CA PRO A 143 7.20 20.56 16.56
C PRO A 143 5.90 21.22 15.90
N ALA A 144 4.64 21.40 16.39
CA ALA A 144 3.87 21.27 17.67
C ALA A 144 2.29 21.30 17.49
N LEU A 145 1.49 21.36 18.59
CA LEU A 145 -0.01 21.38 18.67
C LEU A 145 -0.51 22.45 19.73
N ALA A 146 -1.78 22.70 20.12
CA ALA A 146 -3.13 22.09 19.98
C ALA A 146 -4.26 23.18 20.07
N PRO A 147 -5.58 22.86 19.98
CA PRO A 147 -6.36 22.35 21.13
C PRO A 147 -7.30 21.16 20.78
N SER A 148 -8.14 20.73 21.73
CA SER A 148 -8.60 19.33 21.90
C SER A 148 -10.11 19.04 21.84
N GLU A 149 -10.47 17.92 21.21
CA GLU A 149 -11.33 16.80 21.70
C GLU A 149 -11.28 15.66 20.64
N PRO A 150 -11.67 14.39 20.91
CA PRO A 150 -12.17 13.78 22.15
C PRO A 150 -11.10 12.91 22.87
N VAL A 151 -11.52 11.98 23.75
CA VAL A 151 -10.64 11.10 24.55
C VAL A 151 -10.39 9.74 23.85
N PRO A 152 -9.14 9.37 23.49
CA PRO A 152 -8.81 8.05 22.93
C PRO A 152 -8.75 6.92 23.99
N GLY A 153 -8.61 5.67 23.54
CA GLY A 153 -8.11 4.56 24.37
C GLY A 153 -9.15 3.75 25.15
N ARG A 154 -10.44 3.85 24.85
CA ARG A 154 -11.49 3.00 25.46
C ARG A 154 -12.56 2.58 24.45
N PRO A 155 -13.07 1.33 24.50
CA PRO A 155 -14.15 0.89 23.63
C PRO A 155 -15.44 1.64 23.94
N VAL A 156 -16.18 2.02 22.91
CA VAL A 156 -17.37 2.90 23.03
C VAL A 156 -18.44 2.52 22.00
N ILE A 157 -19.72 2.73 22.37
CA ILE A 157 -20.84 2.70 21.41
C ILE A 157 -21.03 4.12 20.87
N MET A 158 -20.89 4.31 19.57
CA MET A 158 -21.04 5.60 18.90
C MET A 158 -22.52 5.96 18.70
N ALA A 159 -22.80 7.21 18.33
CA ALA A 159 -24.18 7.75 18.27
C ALA A 159 -25.13 7.01 17.29
N ASN A 160 -24.57 6.30 16.30
CA ASN A 160 -25.31 5.47 15.35
C ASN A 160 -25.54 4.01 15.85
N GLY A 161 -25.13 3.68 17.08
CA GLY A 161 -25.26 2.35 17.69
C GLY A 161 -24.10 1.38 17.40
N VAL A 162 -23.17 1.74 16.52
CA VAL A 162 -21.99 0.91 16.22
C VAL A 162 -20.99 1.01 17.36
N SER A 163 -20.54 -0.14 17.87
CA SER A 163 -19.45 -0.20 18.86
C SER A 163 -18.09 -0.19 18.17
N VAL A 164 -17.12 0.51 18.74
CA VAL A 164 -15.75 0.63 18.20
C VAL A 164 -14.69 0.35 19.27
N PRO A 165 -13.57 -0.32 18.91
CA PRO A 165 -12.52 -0.70 19.86
C PRO A 165 -11.74 0.50 20.40
N SER A 166 -10.96 0.27 21.47
CA SER A 166 -10.09 1.27 22.11
C SER A 166 -9.06 1.91 21.18
N ASP A 167 -8.64 1.19 20.14
CA ASP A 167 -7.69 1.62 19.10
C ASP A 167 -8.37 2.02 17.78
N PHE A 168 -9.68 2.31 17.80
CA PHE A 168 -10.38 2.82 16.63
C PHE A 168 -9.84 4.21 16.21
N PRO A 169 -9.56 4.43 14.92
CA PRO A 169 -9.06 5.70 14.41
C PRO A 169 -10.18 6.76 14.35
N HIS A 170 -10.50 7.34 15.50
CA HIS A 170 -11.48 8.42 15.62
C HIS A 170 -11.10 9.61 14.72
N VAL A 171 -12.12 10.24 14.14
CA VAL A 171 -12.00 11.43 13.30
C VAL A 171 -12.54 12.68 14.00
N SER A 172 -12.04 13.83 13.60
CA SER A 172 -12.49 15.17 13.97
C SER A 172 -12.97 15.89 12.71
N ILE A 173 -14.08 16.62 12.82
CA ILE A 173 -14.69 17.34 11.70
C ILE A 173 -14.62 18.84 12.02
N THR A 174 -13.83 19.58 11.25
CA THR A 174 -13.61 21.03 11.43
C THR A 174 -14.68 21.86 10.72
N THR A 175 -15.20 21.35 9.60
CA THR A 175 -16.26 21.98 8.81
C THR A 175 -17.30 20.95 8.41
N ASN A 176 -18.58 21.28 8.56
CA ASN A 176 -19.70 20.54 7.97
C ASN A 176 -20.84 21.54 7.72
N ARG A 177 -21.05 21.89 6.44
CA ARG A 177 -21.99 22.93 5.98
C ARG A 177 -22.95 22.38 4.93
N ASN A 178 -22.40 21.85 3.83
CA ASN A 178 -23.15 21.26 2.72
C ASN A 178 -22.32 20.15 2.00
N PRO A 179 -21.89 19.09 2.72
CA PRO A 179 -21.31 17.91 2.08
C PRO A 179 -22.30 17.26 1.12
N ALA A 180 -21.79 16.60 0.08
CA ALA A 180 -22.61 15.75 -0.76
C ALA A 180 -23.15 14.51 0.00
N GLU A 181 -24.20 13.90 -0.55
CA GLU A 181 -24.76 12.65 -0.05
C GLU A 181 -23.82 11.45 -0.26
N GLY A 182 -24.04 10.39 0.51
CA GLY A 182 -23.19 9.20 0.54
C GLY A 182 -22.13 9.23 1.65
N TYR A 183 -21.45 8.10 1.80
CA TYR A 183 -20.50 7.82 2.87
C TYR A 183 -19.06 7.99 2.39
N ILE A 184 -18.15 8.22 3.34
CA ILE A 184 -16.73 8.40 3.11
C ILE A 184 -16.03 7.04 3.23
N PHE A 185 -15.51 6.54 2.12
CA PHE A 185 -14.69 5.33 2.04
C PHE A 185 -13.23 5.74 2.25
N ILE A 186 -12.63 5.29 3.36
CA ILE A 186 -11.35 5.77 3.86
C ILE A 186 -10.54 4.65 4.50
N GLU A 187 -9.21 4.76 4.38
CA GLU A 187 -8.23 3.87 4.99
C GLU A 187 -7.52 4.55 6.15
N TYR A 188 -7.13 3.74 7.13
CA TYR A 188 -6.19 4.11 8.18
C TYR A 188 -4.97 3.19 8.07
N ASN A 189 -3.86 3.73 7.55
CA ASN A 189 -2.67 2.95 7.20
C ASN A 189 -1.72 2.62 8.37
N GLN A 190 -1.91 3.27 9.53
CA GLN A 190 -1.17 2.99 10.76
C GLN A 190 -1.65 1.69 11.43
N ILE A 191 -0.92 1.18 12.42
CA ILE A 191 -1.21 -0.11 13.07
C ILE A 191 -2.15 0.09 14.28
N PRO A 192 -3.24 -0.68 14.43
CA PRO A 192 -3.75 -1.68 13.49
C PRO A 192 -4.45 -1.04 12.29
N GLN A 193 -4.14 -1.55 11.10
CA GLN A 193 -4.70 -1.03 9.85
C GLN A 193 -6.20 -1.26 9.78
N CYS A 194 -6.96 -0.21 9.44
CA CYS A 194 -8.41 -0.26 9.36
C CYS A 194 -8.91 0.20 7.99
N ALA A 195 -9.86 -0.56 7.44
CA ALA A 195 -10.72 -0.13 6.35
C ALA A 195 -12.03 0.41 6.94
N LEU A 196 -12.52 1.56 6.46
CA LEU A 196 -13.62 2.31 7.08
C LEU A 196 -14.63 2.79 6.02
N ILE A 197 -15.91 2.74 6.37
CA ILE A 197 -16.96 3.55 5.73
C ILE A 197 -17.58 4.43 6.83
N LEU A 198 -17.41 5.75 6.72
CA LEU A 198 -17.87 6.74 7.72
C LEU A 198 -19.05 7.56 7.19
N ASP A 199 -19.96 7.94 8.09
CA ASP A 199 -21.01 8.93 7.80
C ASP A 199 -20.50 10.39 7.92
N ASN A 200 -21.35 11.36 7.57
CA ASN A 200 -21.04 12.79 7.69
C ASN A 200 -20.95 13.31 9.15
N GLY A 201 -21.19 12.46 10.15
CA GLY A 201 -20.87 12.70 11.56
C GLY A 201 -19.53 12.09 12.00
N GLY A 202 -18.85 11.34 11.12
CA GLY A 202 -17.60 10.66 11.41
C GLY A 202 -17.77 9.32 12.14
N ALA A 203 -19.00 8.82 12.30
CA ALA A 203 -19.24 7.50 12.87
C ALA A 203 -19.15 6.42 11.78
N PRO A 204 -18.57 5.24 12.06
CA PRO A 204 -18.50 4.16 11.08
C PRO A 204 -19.86 3.51 10.90
N VAL A 205 -20.28 3.33 9.66
CA VAL A 205 -21.38 2.41 9.29
C VAL A 205 -20.88 1.02 8.91
N TRP A 206 -19.59 0.91 8.60
CA TRP A 206 -18.83 -0.33 8.46
C TRP A 206 -17.36 -0.10 8.81
N TYR A 207 -16.69 -1.08 9.44
CA TYR A 207 -15.24 -1.09 9.58
C TYR A 207 -14.66 -2.52 9.60
N ARG A 208 -13.39 -2.66 9.22
CA ARG A 208 -12.61 -3.91 9.29
C ARG A 208 -11.22 -3.62 9.85
N ARG A 209 -10.91 -4.16 11.03
CA ARG A 209 -9.67 -3.90 11.78
C ARG A 209 -8.59 -4.98 11.54
N GLY A 210 -7.33 -4.58 11.61
CA GLY A 210 -6.16 -5.46 11.53
C GLY A 210 -5.81 -5.94 10.11
N LYS A 211 -6.40 -5.33 9.07
CA LYS A 211 -6.15 -5.65 7.66
C LYS A 211 -6.19 -4.37 6.84
N ALA A 212 -5.11 -4.06 6.11
CA ALA A 212 -5.14 -3.01 5.11
C ALA A 212 -6.33 -3.17 4.16
N ALA A 213 -6.92 -2.05 3.77
CA ALA A 213 -7.43 -1.85 2.42
C ALA A 213 -6.50 -0.85 1.73
N HIS A 214 -6.54 -0.80 0.40
CA HIS A 214 -5.95 0.26 -0.42
C HIS A 214 -6.93 0.58 -1.56
N ASP A 215 -7.01 1.85 -1.97
CA ASP A 215 -7.92 2.31 -3.04
C ASP A 215 -9.39 1.87 -2.85
N LEU A 216 -9.86 1.81 -1.59
CA LEU A 216 -11.18 1.29 -1.22
C LEU A 216 -12.32 2.11 -1.86
N LYS A 217 -13.02 1.54 -2.83
CA LYS A 217 -13.99 2.27 -3.66
C LYS A 217 -15.15 1.43 -4.19
N VAL A 218 -16.21 2.10 -4.64
CA VAL A 218 -17.31 1.51 -5.40
C VAL A 218 -17.05 1.68 -6.90
N GLN A 219 -17.15 0.58 -7.65
CA GLN A 219 -16.94 0.52 -9.10
C GLN A 219 -18.21 0.89 -9.89
N ARG A 220 -18.08 1.09 -11.20
CA ARG A 220 -19.22 1.51 -12.08
C ARG A 220 -20.40 0.51 -12.05
N ASN A 221 -20.14 -0.77 -11.81
CA ASN A 221 -21.16 -1.82 -11.66
C ASN A 221 -21.68 -2.03 -10.21
N GLY A 222 -21.29 -1.18 -9.25
CA GLY A 222 -21.68 -1.28 -7.84
C GLY A 222 -20.86 -2.26 -6.99
N MET A 223 -19.86 -2.94 -7.56
CA MET A 223 -18.91 -3.77 -6.80
C MET A 223 -18.04 -2.90 -5.89
N ILE A 224 -17.82 -3.32 -4.64
CA ILE A 224 -16.83 -2.71 -3.75
C ILE A 224 -15.48 -3.38 -4.01
N THR A 225 -14.42 -2.59 -4.19
CA THR A 225 -13.07 -3.10 -4.46
C THR A 225 -12.01 -2.45 -3.59
N GLU A 226 -10.93 -3.18 -3.34
CA GLU A 226 -9.67 -2.72 -2.75
C GLU A 226 -8.48 -3.26 -3.55
N THR A 227 -7.36 -2.53 -3.64
CA THR A 227 -6.14 -2.90 -4.38
C THR A 227 -5.20 -3.87 -3.65
N GLN A 228 -5.79 -4.72 -2.78
CA GLN A 228 -5.38 -6.14 -2.68
C GLN A 228 -6.04 -6.99 -3.80
N HIS A 229 -6.68 -6.30 -4.75
CA HIS A 229 -7.37 -6.81 -5.93
C HIS A 229 -8.47 -7.79 -5.54
N LYS A 230 -9.32 -7.38 -4.60
CA LYS A 230 -10.49 -8.11 -4.12
C LYS A 230 -11.76 -7.38 -4.52
N GLY A 231 -12.73 -8.13 -5.05
CA GLY A 231 -14.07 -7.65 -5.38
C GLY A 231 -15.11 -8.23 -4.43
N TYR A 232 -15.99 -7.36 -3.95
CA TYR A 232 -17.08 -7.66 -3.03
C TYR A 232 -18.40 -7.10 -3.56
N ASP A 233 -19.53 -7.72 -3.22
CA ASP A 233 -20.82 -7.06 -3.39
C ASP A 233 -21.02 -5.94 -2.34
N GLN A 234 -22.14 -5.22 -2.42
CA GLN A 234 -22.47 -4.17 -1.46
C GLN A 234 -22.54 -4.67 -0.01
N ASN A 235 -22.85 -5.96 0.21
CA ASN A 235 -22.96 -6.59 1.52
C ASN A 235 -21.60 -7.09 2.05
N PHE A 236 -20.49 -6.72 1.40
CA PHE A 236 -19.14 -7.23 1.68
C PHE A 236 -18.97 -8.75 1.52
N LYS A 237 -19.86 -9.41 0.76
CA LYS A 237 -19.67 -10.81 0.35
C LYS A 237 -18.60 -10.87 -0.73
N TRP A 238 -17.59 -11.72 -0.57
CA TRP A 238 -16.52 -11.87 -1.57
C TRP A 238 -17.08 -12.44 -2.89
N VAL A 239 -16.70 -11.82 -4.00
CA VAL A 239 -17.12 -12.20 -5.37
C VAL A 239 -15.97 -12.86 -6.13
N LYS A 240 -14.83 -12.16 -6.28
CA LYS A 240 -13.61 -12.71 -6.87
C LYS A 240 -12.36 -11.92 -6.49
N ASP A 241 -11.20 -12.48 -6.81
CA ASP A 241 -9.90 -11.82 -6.76
C ASP A 241 -9.45 -11.52 -8.21
N PHE A 242 -9.03 -10.28 -8.50
CA PHE A 242 -8.52 -9.84 -9.80
C PHE A 242 -6.99 -9.98 -9.85
N ARG A 243 -6.38 -10.36 -10.98
CA ARG A 243 -4.92 -10.53 -11.06
C ARG A 243 -4.35 -10.19 -12.44
N ALA A 244 -3.20 -9.53 -12.45
CA ALA A 244 -2.34 -9.40 -13.62
C ALA A 244 -1.77 -10.77 -14.05
N THR A 245 -1.30 -10.84 -15.29
CA THR A 245 -0.80 -12.07 -15.92
C THR A 245 0.39 -11.79 -16.85
N ASN A 246 0.79 -12.74 -17.70
CA ASN A 246 1.96 -12.62 -18.60
C ASN A 246 3.27 -12.26 -17.87
N GLY A 247 3.45 -12.76 -16.65
CA GLY A 247 4.66 -12.51 -15.84
C GLY A 247 4.71 -11.17 -15.11
N TYR A 248 3.60 -10.44 -15.03
CA TYR A 248 3.42 -9.28 -14.15
C TYR A 248 2.78 -9.71 -12.82
N GLU A 249 3.24 -9.10 -11.73
CA GLU A 249 2.49 -9.01 -10.47
C GLU A 249 1.39 -7.94 -10.62
N THR A 250 0.40 -7.92 -9.72
CA THR A 250 -0.73 -6.97 -9.84
C THR A 250 -0.40 -5.71 -9.03
N ASP A 251 -0.40 -4.55 -9.68
CA ASP A 251 0.02 -3.28 -9.07
C ASP A 251 -1.12 -2.65 -8.26
N SER A 252 -0.79 -2.08 -7.10
CA SER A 252 -1.79 -1.62 -6.13
C SER A 252 -2.32 -0.20 -6.34
N HIS A 253 -1.95 0.52 -7.40
CA HIS A 253 -2.40 1.90 -7.61
C HIS A 253 -3.80 2.02 -8.26
N GLU A 254 -4.25 1.01 -9.01
CA GLU A 254 -5.48 1.10 -9.79
C GLU A 254 -6.11 -0.25 -10.16
N LEU A 255 -7.44 -0.30 -10.03
CA LEU A 255 -8.34 -1.32 -10.58
C LEU A 255 -9.64 -0.61 -10.98
N LEU A 256 -10.04 -0.76 -12.24
CA LEU A 256 -11.26 -0.20 -12.82
C LEU A 256 -12.14 -1.34 -13.35
N VAL A 257 -13.30 -1.54 -12.75
CA VAL A 257 -14.31 -2.53 -13.19
C VAL A 257 -15.46 -1.80 -13.88
N LEU A 258 -15.74 -2.19 -15.12
CA LEU A 258 -16.76 -1.59 -15.98
C LEU A 258 -18.14 -2.21 -15.71
N GLU A 259 -19.17 -1.58 -16.28
CA GLU A 259 -20.59 -1.96 -16.09
C GLU A 259 -20.90 -3.40 -16.54
N ASP A 260 -20.21 -3.90 -17.56
CA ASP A 260 -20.33 -5.27 -18.06
C ASP A 260 -19.50 -6.31 -17.28
N GLY A 261 -18.76 -5.87 -16.25
CA GLY A 261 -17.86 -6.71 -15.46
C GLY A 261 -16.50 -6.99 -16.10
N SER A 262 -16.23 -6.49 -17.31
CA SER A 262 -14.86 -6.38 -17.82
C SER A 262 -14.06 -5.39 -16.96
N TYR A 263 -12.73 -5.51 -16.96
CA TYR A 263 -11.90 -4.69 -16.08
C TYR A 263 -10.53 -4.36 -16.67
N LEU A 264 -10.00 -3.22 -16.23
CA LEU A 264 -8.64 -2.78 -16.47
C LEU A 264 -7.90 -2.71 -15.13
N LEU A 265 -6.66 -3.16 -15.11
CA LEU A 265 -5.77 -3.05 -13.96
C LEU A 265 -4.34 -2.71 -14.39
N LEU A 266 -3.56 -2.24 -13.42
CA LEU A 266 -2.12 -2.08 -13.60
C LEU A 266 -1.38 -3.37 -13.22
N GLY A 267 -0.42 -3.77 -14.05
CA GLY A 267 0.55 -4.82 -13.75
C GLY A 267 1.93 -4.23 -13.49
N LEU A 268 2.70 -4.82 -12.57
CA LEU A 268 4.07 -4.44 -12.23
C LEU A 268 5.03 -5.61 -12.46
N ARG A 269 6.20 -5.37 -13.05
CA ARG A 269 7.21 -6.42 -13.31
C ARG A 269 8.63 -5.90 -13.14
N VAL A 270 9.47 -6.72 -12.51
CA VAL A 270 10.89 -6.40 -12.28
C VAL A 270 11.75 -7.09 -13.34
N ILE A 271 12.16 -6.34 -14.36
CA ILE A 271 13.17 -6.75 -15.33
C ILE A 271 14.56 -6.55 -14.70
N ARG A 272 15.46 -7.51 -14.89
CA ARG A 272 16.84 -7.43 -14.37
C ARG A 272 17.84 -7.48 -15.52
N ASN A 273 19.01 -6.89 -15.30
CA ASN A 273 20.12 -6.85 -16.26
C ASN A 273 19.75 -6.11 -17.56
N VAL A 274 19.05 -4.97 -17.43
CA VAL A 274 18.77 -4.06 -18.53
C VAL A 274 19.98 -3.16 -18.75
N ASP A 275 20.47 -3.08 -20.00
CA ASP A 275 21.53 -2.14 -20.36
C ASP A 275 20.92 -0.78 -20.70
N MET A 276 20.82 0.09 -19.69
CA MET A 276 20.30 1.45 -19.88
C MET A 276 21.27 2.34 -20.67
N GLY A 277 22.52 1.92 -20.88
CA GLY A 277 23.45 2.58 -21.80
C GLY A 277 23.02 2.51 -23.26
N ARG A 278 22.11 1.59 -23.62
CA ARG A 278 21.41 1.56 -24.91
C ARG A 278 20.29 2.61 -25.03
N VAL A 279 19.79 3.09 -23.90
CA VAL A 279 18.61 3.96 -23.79
C VAL A 279 19.02 5.42 -23.60
N VAL A 280 20.03 5.69 -22.76
CA VAL A 280 20.44 7.04 -22.39
C VAL A 280 21.95 7.11 -22.14
N GLU A 281 22.60 8.21 -22.54
CA GLU A 281 24.01 8.42 -22.24
C GLU A 281 24.25 8.49 -20.73
N GLY A 282 25.22 7.71 -20.25
CA GLY A 282 25.49 7.51 -18.83
C GLY A 282 24.58 6.48 -18.14
N GLY A 283 23.68 5.80 -18.88
CA GLY A 283 22.80 4.77 -18.34
C GLY A 283 23.53 3.59 -17.71
N HIS A 284 23.02 3.06 -16.61
CA HIS A 284 23.64 1.92 -15.91
C HIS A 284 23.54 0.63 -16.76
N PRO A 285 24.66 -0.06 -17.06
CA PRO A 285 24.70 -1.15 -18.04
C PRO A 285 24.14 -2.49 -17.54
N ASN A 286 23.72 -2.56 -16.27
CA ASN A 286 23.06 -3.72 -15.69
C ASN A 286 22.01 -3.26 -14.66
N ALA A 287 21.08 -2.40 -15.09
CA ALA A 287 20.02 -1.87 -14.25
C ALA A 287 18.93 -2.92 -13.94
N VAL A 288 18.16 -2.63 -12.89
CA VAL A 288 16.85 -3.21 -12.62
C VAL A 288 15.80 -2.22 -13.13
N VAL A 289 14.85 -2.68 -13.94
CA VAL A 289 13.74 -1.86 -14.42
C VAL A 289 12.44 -2.40 -13.85
N HIS A 290 11.73 -1.55 -13.12
CA HIS A 290 10.37 -1.78 -12.65
C HIS A 290 9.43 -1.26 -13.75
N GLU A 291 8.91 -2.17 -14.56
CA GLU A 291 7.96 -1.87 -15.65
C GLU A 291 6.53 -1.95 -15.15
N THR A 292 5.75 -0.90 -15.42
CA THR A 292 4.28 -0.88 -15.26
C THR A 292 3.59 -1.15 -16.59
N CYS A 293 2.46 -1.85 -16.60
CA CYS A 293 1.65 -2.08 -17.80
C CYS A 293 0.17 -1.92 -17.49
N ILE A 294 -0.64 -1.69 -18.52
CA ILE A 294 -2.10 -1.79 -18.45
C ILE A 294 -2.48 -3.19 -18.98
N GLN A 295 -3.37 -3.90 -18.29
CA GLN A 295 -3.99 -5.12 -18.79
C GLN A 295 -5.52 -5.00 -18.72
N GLU A 296 -6.20 -5.35 -19.81
CA GLU A 296 -7.66 -5.41 -19.90
C GLU A 296 -8.13 -6.86 -20.04
N PHE A 297 -9.16 -7.21 -19.28
CA PHE A 297 -9.71 -8.55 -19.17
C PHE A 297 -11.23 -8.56 -19.41
N THR A 298 -11.73 -9.68 -19.96
CA THR A 298 -13.17 -9.97 -19.99
C THR A 298 -13.71 -10.19 -18.58
N ALA A 299 -15.04 -10.15 -18.41
CA ALA A 299 -15.69 -10.54 -17.15
C ALA A 299 -15.35 -11.99 -16.72
N ALA A 300 -14.97 -12.85 -17.67
CA ALA A 300 -14.52 -14.22 -17.48
C ALA A 300 -12.99 -14.36 -17.22
N ASP A 301 -12.30 -13.27 -16.89
CA ASP A 301 -10.88 -13.23 -16.50
C ASP A 301 -9.89 -13.61 -17.62
N GLU A 302 -10.28 -13.41 -18.88
CA GLU A 302 -9.43 -13.62 -20.05
C GLU A 302 -8.74 -12.31 -20.43
N LEU A 303 -7.40 -12.30 -20.42
CA LEU A 303 -6.62 -11.16 -20.94
C LEU A 303 -6.89 -10.97 -22.44
N ILE A 304 -7.33 -9.77 -22.82
CA ILE A 304 -7.66 -9.40 -24.21
C ILE A 304 -6.84 -8.22 -24.75
N PHE A 305 -6.22 -7.42 -23.89
CA PHE A 305 -5.31 -6.34 -24.29
C PHE A 305 -4.25 -6.08 -23.20
N GLN A 306 -3.03 -5.74 -23.64
CA GLN A 306 -1.86 -5.47 -22.82
C GLN A 306 -1.10 -4.28 -23.42
N TRP A 307 -0.80 -3.27 -22.61
CA TRP A 307 -0.07 -2.07 -23.03
C TRP A 307 1.13 -1.83 -22.13
N ARG A 308 2.33 -1.96 -22.69
CA ARG A 308 3.61 -1.95 -21.98
C ARG A 308 4.22 -0.55 -21.95
N SER A 309 4.48 0.00 -20.77
CA SER A 309 5.13 1.31 -20.63
C SER A 309 6.51 1.36 -21.29
N TRP A 310 7.29 0.28 -21.18
CA TRP A 310 8.62 0.13 -21.79
C TRP A 310 8.63 0.28 -23.33
N GLU A 311 7.51 -0.05 -23.99
CA GLU A 311 7.41 -0.06 -25.45
C GLU A 311 6.71 1.18 -26.03
N ASN A 312 6.07 1.99 -25.20
CA ASN A 312 5.18 3.09 -25.65
C ASN A 312 5.57 4.47 -25.11
N PHE A 313 6.40 4.54 -24.07
CA PHE A 313 6.98 5.78 -23.58
C PHE A 313 8.41 5.99 -24.06
N HIS A 314 8.77 7.26 -24.20
CA HIS A 314 10.13 7.69 -24.42
C HIS A 314 10.94 7.53 -23.12
N VAL A 315 11.41 6.31 -22.85
CA VAL A 315 12.09 5.97 -21.58
C VAL A 315 13.28 6.89 -21.28
N ALA A 316 14.03 7.33 -22.30
CA ALA A 316 15.14 8.27 -22.13
C ALA A 316 14.71 9.68 -21.66
N GLY A 317 13.44 10.06 -21.84
CA GLY A 317 12.83 11.30 -21.38
C GLY A 317 12.32 11.26 -19.92
N ILE A 318 12.42 10.12 -19.22
CA ILE A 318 12.08 10.05 -17.79
C ILE A 318 13.19 10.72 -16.96
N GLY A 319 12.97 12.01 -16.66
CA GLY A 319 13.89 12.88 -15.93
C GLY A 319 13.66 14.35 -16.32
N PRO A 320 14.17 15.34 -15.54
CA PRO A 320 15.43 15.23 -14.79
C PRO A 320 15.30 15.26 -13.26
N ALA A 321 16.30 14.65 -12.61
CA ALA A 321 16.83 14.89 -11.24
C ALA A 321 15.91 14.76 -10.00
N HIS A 322 14.60 14.96 -10.08
CA HIS A 322 13.77 15.22 -8.88
C HIS A 322 12.67 14.19 -8.59
N VAL A 323 12.43 13.22 -9.49
CA VAL A 323 11.39 12.19 -9.31
C VAL A 323 11.93 10.77 -9.54
N GLU A 324 12.72 10.60 -10.59
CA GLU A 324 13.44 9.37 -10.98
C GLU A 324 14.65 9.78 -11.86
N ASP A 325 15.73 9.00 -11.88
CA ASP A 325 16.82 9.15 -12.87
C ASP A 325 17.09 7.81 -13.54
N VAL A 326 16.83 7.75 -14.84
CA VAL A 326 17.05 6.59 -15.73
C VAL A 326 18.50 6.09 -15.81
N ARG A 327 19.46 6.85 -15.28
CA ARG A 327 20.86 6.41 -15.16
C ARG A 327 21.14 5.60 -13.90
N SER A 328 20.17 5.50 -12.99
CA SER A 328 20.28 4.75 -11.75
C SER A 328 20.40 3.23 -11.97
N PRO A 329 20.98 2.48 -11.01
CA PRO A 329 21.02 1.02 -11.06
C PRO A 329 19.64 0.36 -10.83
N SER A 330 18.64 1.12 -10.40
CA SER A 330 17.22 0.75 -10.40
C SER A 330 16.40 1.91 -10.97
N VAL A 331 15.43 1.61 -11.83
CA VAL A 331 14.64 2.62 -12.56
C VAL A 331 13.16 2.20 -12.59
N ARG A 332 12.22 3.13 -12.33
CA ARG A 332 10.77 2.91 -12.44
C ARG A 332 10.17 3.54 -13.70
N VAL A 333 9.71 2.68 -14.62
CA VAL A 333 9.11 3.03 -15.92
C VAL A 333 7.61 2.64 -15.90
N ALA A 334 6.65 3.55 -16.01
CA ALA A 334 6.72 5.01 -15.85
C ALA A 334 5.97 5.47 -14.57
N HIS A 335 5.85 4.57 -13.58
CA HIS A 335 4.99 4.71 -12.40
C HIS A 335 3.58 5.18 -12.81
N LEU A 336 2.88 4.30 -13.54
CA LEU A 336 1.45 4.47 -13.80
C LEU A 336 0.69 4.44 -12.46
N ASN A 337 -0.31 5.31 -12.28
CA ASN A 337 -1.00 5.45 -10.98
C ASN A 337 -2.52 5.65 -11.05
N ALA A 338 -3.11 5.84 -12.23
CA ALA A 338 -4.56 5.87 -12.43
C ALA A 338 -4.93 5.50 -13.87
N ILE A 339 -6.11 4.90 -14.03
CA ILE A 339 -6.73 4.53 -15.32
C ILE A 339 -8.18 5.02 -15.29
N ASP A 340 -8.64 5.60 -16.39
CA ASP A 340 -10.07 5.76 -16.66
C ASP A 340 -10.42 5.39 -18.11
N VAL A 341 -11.71 5.20 -18.39
CA VAL A 341 -12.24 5.02 -19.76
C VAL A 341 -13.10 6.22 -20.11
N ASP A 342 -12.65 6.95 -21.13
CA ASP A 342 -13.25 8.17 -21.66
C ASP A 342 -14.54 7.89 -22.48
N GLU A 343 -15.30 8.93 -22.79
CA GLU A 343 -16.63 8.81 -23.43
C GLU A 343 -16.58 8.21 -24.86
N ASP A 344 -15.44 8.30 -25.55
CA ASP A 344 -15.19 7.61 -26.83
C ASP A 344 -14.74 6.14 -26.66
N GLY A 345 -14.70 5.64 -25.42
CA GLY A 345 -14.30 4.29 -25.08
C GLY A 345 -12.80 4.04 -25.13
N HIS A 346 -11.97 5.08 -25.18
CA HIS A 346 -10.51 4.98 -25.14
C HIS A 346 -9.97 5.11 -23.72
N ILE A 347 -8.75 4.61 -23.51
CA ILE A 347 -8.13 4.55 -22.18
C ILE A 347 -7.40 5.86 -21.91
N LEU A 348 -7.60 6.43 -20.73
CA LEU A 348 -6.73 7.44 -20.15
C LEU A 348 -5.85 6.77 -19.11
N VAL A 349 -4.56 7.10 -19.07
CA VAL A 349 -3.65 6.64 -18.02
C VAL A 349 -2.76 7.78 -17.52
N SER A 350 -2.54 7.84 -16.22
CA SER A 350 -1.66 8.82 -15.57
C SER A 350 -0.31 8.21 -15.23
N SER A 351 0.78 8.83 -15.69
CA SER A 351 2.17 8.53 -15.34
C SER A 351 2.74 9.58 -14.39
N ARG A 352 3.10 9.14 -13.18
CA ARG A 352 3.74 10.00 -12.18
C ARG A 352 5.13 10.47 -12.61
N HIS A 353 5.91 9.62 -13.28
CA HIS A 353 7.34 9.90 -13.53
C HIS A 353 7.61 10.69 -14.81
N LEU A 354 6.64 10.74 -15.72
CA LEU A 354 6.67 11.66 -16.87
C LEU A 354 5.96 12.99 -16.58
N SER A 355 5.17 13.06 -15.50
CA SER A 355 4.16 14.12 -15.28
C SER A 355 3.19 14.24 -16.46
N GLU A 356 2.77 13.08 -16.99
CA GLU A 356 2.01 12.95 -18.24
C GLU A 356 0.72 12.16 -18.01
N VAL A 357 -0.36 12.58 -18.67
CA VAL A 357 -1.57 11.79 -18.92
C VAL A 357 -1.59 11.41 -20.39
N THR A 358 -1.60 10.10 -20.67
CA THR A 358 -1.59 9.55 -22.04
C THR A 358 -2.98 9.04 -22.40
N LYS A 359 -3.49 9.38 -23.58
CA LYS A 359 -4.70 8.74 -24.13
C LYS A 359 -4.33 7.65 -25.13
N ILE A 360 -4.92 6.46 -24.97
CA ILE A 360 -4.55 5.23 -25.69
C ILE A 360 -5.79 4.64 -26.38
N HIS A 361 -5.69 4.38 -27.68
CA HIS A 361 -6.76 3.73 -28.45
C HIS A 361 -6.92 2.27 -28.01
N ARG A 362 -7.96 2.01 -27.20
CA ARG A 362 -8.25 0.74 -26.49
C ARG A 362 -8.20 -0.54 -27.34
N ARG A 363 -8.34 -0.44 -28.67
CA ARG A 363 -8.32 -1.60 -29.58
C ARG A 363 -6.96 -1.89 -30.22
N THR A 364 -6.14 -0.86 -30.49
CA THR A 364 -4.84 -0.98 -31.19
C THR A 364 -3.65 -0.77 -30.26
N GLY A 365 -3.81 -0.08 -29.13
CA GLY A 365 -2.72 0.31 -28.24
C GLY A 365 -1.84 1.45 -28.75
N GLU A 366 -2.32 2.17 -29.76
CA GLU A 366 -1.77 3.42 -30.28
C GLU A 366 -1.97 4.56 -29.28
N VAL A 367 -0.99 5.44 -29.14
CA VAL A 367 -1.13 6.68 -28.35
C VAL A 367 -1.82 7.73 -29.23
N LEU A 368 -2.94 8.25 -28.74
CA LEU A 368 -3.74 9.26 -29.43
C LEU A 368 -3.27 10.69 -29.12
N TRP A 369 -2.87 10.94 -27.87
CA TRP A 369 -2.22 12.19 -27.43
C TRP A 369 -1.57 12.08 -26.05
N ARG A 370 -0.75 13.08 -25.70
CA ARG A 370 -0.06 13.26 -24.41
C ARG A 370 -0.34 14.64 -23.80
N LEU A 371 -0.88 14.68 -22.59
CA LEU A 371 -1.11 15.90 -21.81
C LEU A 371 -0.09 15.99 -20.66
N GLY A 372 0.69 17.07 -20.59
CA GLY A 372 1.75 17.24 -19.60
C GLY A 372 3.04 16.50 -19.96
N GLY A 373 4.10 16.74 -19.18
CA GLY A 373 5.43 16.18 -19.41
C GLY A 373 6.19 16.80 -20.60
N PRO A 374 7.42 16.32 -20.89
CA PRO A 374 8.28 16.87 -21.94
C PRO A 374 7.74 16.65 -23.37
N ASP A 375 7.02 15.56 -23.59
CA ASP A 375 6.52 15.11 -24.89
C ASP A 375 5.02 15.43 -25.09
N SER A 376 4.50 16.49 -24.46
CA SER A 376 3.08 16.85 -24.56
C SER A 376 2.69 17.45 -25.91
N ASP A 377 1.54 17.03 -26.43
CA ASP A 377 0.90 17.62 -27.62
C ASP A 377 0.19 18.96 -27.30
N PHE A 378 -0.20 19.20 -26.05
CA PHE A 378 -1.08 20.31 -25.65
C PHE A 378 -0.33 21.52 -25.09
N SER A 379 -0.79 22.72 -25.46
CA SER A 379 -0.46 23.97 -24.75
C SER A 379 -1.44 24.21 -23.60
N PHE A 380 -0.94 24.48 -22.39
CA PHE A 380 -1.78 24.88 -21.26
C PHE A 380 -2.28 26.31 -21.42
N VAL A 381 -3.56 26.54 -21.11
CA VAL A 381 -4.24 27.84 -21.24
C VAL A 381 -4.90 28.20 -19.90
N ASN A 382 -4.80 29.47 -19.50
CA ASN A 382 -5.29 30.02 -18.22
C ASN A 382 -4.68 29.43 -16.94
N ASP A 383 -3.74 28.49 -17.02
CA ASP A 383 -3.06 27.94 -15.84
C ASP A 383 -1.86 28.82 -15.41
N PRO A 384 -1.87 29.42 -14.20
CA PRO A 384 -0.74 30.19 -13.69
C PRO A 384 0.53 29.36 -13.43
N LEU A 385 0.44 28.03 -13.32
CA LEU A 385 1.58 27.14 -13.09
C LEU A 385 2.00 26.35 -14.35
N ASN A 386 1.35 26.57 -15.50
CA ASN A 386 1.66 25.95 -16.79
C ASN A 386 1.73 24.40 -16.75
N GLY A 387 0.70 23.77 -16.18
CA GLY A 387 0.52 22.33 -16.12
C GLY A 387 0.62 21.75 -14.71
N PHE A 388 0.74 20.42 -14.65
CA PHE A 388 0.80 19.64 -13.42
C PHE A 388 2.10 18.83 -13.33
N TRP A 389 2.50 18.44 -12.12
CA TRP A 389 3.70 17.63 -11.88
C TRP A 389 3.43 16.46 -10.94
N ALA A 390 3.94 15.28 -11.33
CA ALA A 390 3.87 14.03 -10.56
C ALA A 390 2.44 13.65 -10.08
N GLN A 391 1.44 13.99 -10.89
CA GLN A 391 0.01 13.95 -10.60
C GLN A 391 -0.56 12.55 -10.33
N HIS A 392 -1.71 12.49 -9.67
CA HIS A 392 -2.48 11.28 -9.39
C HIS A 392 -3.96 11.43 -9.79
N ASP A 393 -4.64 10.30 -9.96
CA ASP A 393 -6.11 10.21 -10.10
C ASP A 393 -6.71 11.03 -11.26
N ILE A 394 -6.27 10.74 -12.50
CA ILE A 394 -6.98 11.23 -13.69
C ILE A 394 -8.39 10.61 -13.74
N ARG A 395 -9.42 11.45 -13.86
CA ARG A 395 -10.84 11.04 -13.91
C ARG A 395 -11.61 11.82 -14.96
N VAL A 396 -12.51 11.13 -15.66
CA VAL A 396 -13.42 11.73 -16.64
C VAL A 396 -14.60 12.37 -15.90
N VAL A 397 -14.85 13.65 -16.17
CA VAL A 397 -15.95 14.43 -15.55
C VAL A 397 -16.88 15.07 -16.57
N GLY A 398 -16.67 14.80 -17.86
CA GLY A 398 -17.53 15.15 -18.98
C GLY A 398 -16.79 15.07 -20.31
N PRO A 399 -17.44 15.42 -21.44
CA PRO A 399 -16.85 15.30 -22.77
C PRO A 399 -15.60 16.18 -22.90
N GLY A 400 -14.42 15.56 -23.00
CA GLY A 400 -13.14 16.29 -23.07
C GLY A 400 -12.75 17.04 -21.78
N ARG A 401 -13.40 16.75 -20.66
CA ARG A 401 -13.18 17.42 -19.36
C ARG A 401 -12.71 16.41 -18.31
N TYR A 402 -11.57 16.70 -17.69
CA TYR A 402 -10.89 15.77 -16.80
C TYR A 402 -10.43 16.45 -15.50
N THR A 403 -10.67 15.81 -14.36
CA THR A 403 -10.05 16.19 -13.08
C THR A 403 -8.80 15.36 -12.81
N LEU A 404 -7.82 15.97 -12.12
CA LEU A 404 -6.66 15.28 -11.56
C LEU A 404 -6.16 15.97 -10.29
N PHE A 405 -5.43 15.23 -9.46
CA PHE A 405 -4.73 15.78 -8.30
C PHE A 405 -3.28 16.09 -8.70
N ASP A 406 -2.96 17.37 -8.84
CA ASP A 406 -1.61 17.85 -9.13
C ASP A 406 -0.80 17.91 -7.84
N ASN A 407 0.19 17.02 -7.71
CA ASN A 407 1.06 16.97 -6.54
C ASN A 407 2.05 18.14 -6.53
N GLY A 408 2.43 18.65 -7.71
CA GLY A 408 3.20 19.88 -7.86
C GLY A 408 4.66 19.81 -7.45
N ASN A 409 5.28 18.63 -7.53
CA ASN A 409 6.65 18.38 -7.04
C ASN A 409 7.74 19.30 -7.61
N ASN A 410 7.52 19.88 -8.80
CA ASN A 410 8.44 20.80 -9.47
C ASN A 410 7.87 22.22 -9.63
N HIS A 411 6.76 22.56 -8.98
CA HIS A 411 6.31 23.96 -8.87
C HIS A 411 7.29 24.76 -7.98
N ASP A 412 7.38 26.08 -8.18
CA ASP A 412 8.20 26.98 -7.36
C ASP A 412 7.35 28.09 -6.72
N PRO A 413 7.04 28.03 -5.41
CA PRO A 413 7.33 26.93 -4.48
C PRO A 413 6.46 25.69 -4.75
N PRO A 414 6.87 24.48 -4.29
CA PRO A 414 6.06 23.27 -4.40
C PRO A 414 4.72 23.40 -3.68
N VAL A 415 3.63 23.05 -4.36
CA VAL A 415 2.25 23.18 -3.87
C VAL A 415 1.36 22.14 -4.55
N SER A 416 0.44 21.52 -3.82
CA SER A 416 -0.52 20.57 -4.40
C SER A 416 -1.90 21.20 -4.55
N ARG A 417 -2.60 20.85 -5.63
CA ARG A 417 -3.92 21.39 -5.98
C ARG A 417 -4.78 20.34 -6.68
N ALA A 418 -6.10 20.45 -6.53
CA ALA A 418 -7.03 19.76 -7.43
C ALA A 418 -7.27 20.67 -8.64
N VAL A 419 -7.27 20.10 -9.85
CA VAL A 419 -7.46 20.86 -11.10
C VAL A 419 -8.42 20.14 -12.04
N GLU A 420 -9.11 20.92 -12.86
CA GLU A 420 -9.98 20.45 -13.95
C GLU A 420 -9.57 21.14 -15.25
N TYR A 421 -9.27 20.33 -16.27
CA TYR A 421 -8.92 20.81 -17.61
C TYR A 421 -10.01 20.46 -18.62
N GLU A 422 -10.23 21.37 -19.56
CA GLU A 422 -11.04 21.17 -20.76
C GLU A 422 -10.12 21.18 -21.98
N LEU A 423 -10.11 20.07 -22.74
CA LEU A 423 -9.19 19.85 -23.86
C LEU A 423 -9.87 20.04 -25.21
N ASP A 424 -9.31 20.89 -26.07
CA ASP A 424 -9.63 20.92 -27.49
C ASP A 424 -8.52 20.17 -28.26
N PRO A 425 -8.77 18.93 -28.77
CA PRO A 425 -7.81 18.16 -29.54
C PRO A 425 -7.64 18.63 -31.00
N ASN A 426 -8.37 19.65 -31.44
CA ASN A 426 -8.19 20.30 -32.75
C ASN A 426 -7.26 21.50 -32.64
N ALA A 427 -7.41 22.30 -31.57
CA ALA A 427 -6.52 23.42 -31.25
C ALA A 427 -5.24 22.99 -30.50
N MET A 428 -5.24 21.76 -29.95
CA MET A 428 -4.21 21.24 -29.04
C MET A 428 -3.99 22.18 -27.83
N THR A 429 -5.09 22.57 -27.19
CA THR A 429 -5.09 23.40 -25.98
C THR A 429 -5.78 22.72 -24.81
N ALA A 430 -5.12 22.71 -23.65
CA ALA A 430 -5.69 22.26 -22.37
C ALA A 430 -5.99 23.49 -21.51
N THR A 431 -7.25 23.87 -21.41
CA THR A 431 -7.68 25.06 -20.66
C THR A 431 -7.96 24.68 -19.21
N LEU A 432 -7.28 25.32 -18.26
CA LEU A 432 -7.66 25.23 -16.85
C LEU A 432 -9.01 25.92 -16.68
N VAL A 433 -10.04 25.14 -16.32
CA VAL A 433 -11.42 25.62 -16.16
C VAL A 433 -11.84 25.71 -14.68
N TRP A 434 -11.14 24.99 -13.80
CA TRP A 434 -11.29 25.10 -12.35
C TRP A 434 -10.02 24.62 -11.62
N GLU A 435 -9.68 25.24 -10.49
CA GLU A 435 -8.71 24.71 -9.54
C GLU A 435 -9.14 24.93 -8.09
N TYR A 436 -8.67 24.07 -7.19
CA TYR A 436 -8.62 24.34 -5.75
C TYR A 436 -7.19 24.19 -5.24
N ARG A 437 -6.67 25.31 -4.73
CA ARG A 437 -5.42 25.44 -4.00
C ARG A 437 -5.77 25.85 -2.57
N ALA A 438 -5.30 25.09 -1.59
CA ALA A 438 -5.63 25.33 -0.18
C ALA A 438 -5.04 26.66 0.33
N ALA A 439 -5.69 27.27 1.34
CA ALA A 439 -5.21 28.50 1.98
C ALA A 439 -5.06 28.29 3.51
N PRO A 440 -3.84 28.29 4.07
CA PRO A 440 -2.54 28.35 3.38
C PRO A 440 -2.27 27.11 2.51
N ASP A 441 -1.28 27.23 1.64
CA ASP A 441 -0.84 26.17 0.72
C ASP A 441 -0.57 24.85 1.44
N ARG A 442 -0.97 23.74 0.82
CA ARG A 442 -0.66 22.36 1.24
C ARG A 442 0.17 21.70 0.13
N TYR A 443 1.18 20.92 0.51
CA TYR A 443 2.01 20.18 -0.44
C TYR A 443 2.15 18.71 0.00
N THR A 444 1.74 17.79 -0.88
CA THR A 444 1.93 16.34 -0.73
C THR A 444 2.59 15.77 -1.99
N TYR A 445 3.83 15.30 -1.83
CA TYR A 445 4.73 14.92 -2.94
C TYR A 445 4.38 13.57 -3.62
N HIS A 446 3.32 12.90 -3.16
CA HIS A 446 2.78 11.65 -3.73
C HIS A 446 1.31 11.46 -3.36
N GLN A 447 0.62 10.54 -4.06
CA GLN A 447 -0.73 10.04 -3.74
C GLN A 447 -1.77 11.17 -3.68
N GLY A 448 -2.94 10.90 -3.11
CA GLY A 448 -4.08 11.82 -3.12
C GLY A 448 -4.96 11.66 -4.36
N ASN A 449 -6.11 12.32 -4.32
CA ASN A 449 -7.11 12.28 -5.38
C ASN A 449 -8.05 13.50 -5.35
N ALA A 450 -8.78 13.70 -6.46
CA ALA A 450 -9.75 14.77 -6.64
C ALA A 450 -11.03 14.22 -7.31
N GLN A 451 -12.06 13.94 -6.51
CA GLN A 451 -13.32 13.35 -6.98
C GLN A 451 -14.39 14.44 -7.13
N ARG A 452 -14.87 14.69 -8.35
CA ARG A 452 -16.08 15.50 -8.59
C ARG A 452 -17.33 14.75 -8.07
N LEU A 453 -18.22 15.46 -7.38
CA LEU A 453 -19.39 14.89 -6.69
C LEU A 453 -20.71 15.31 -7.36
N PRO A 454 -21.81 14.55 -7.17
CA PRO A 454 -23.10 14.80 -7.86
C PRO A 454 -23.76 16.15 -7.57
N ASN A 455 -23.42 16.81 -6.45
CA ASN A 455 -23.91 18.16 -6.11
C ASN A 455 -23.05 19.30 -6.70
N GLY A 456 -21.99 18.97 -7.45
CA GLY A 456 -21.03 19.92 -8.02
C GLY A 456 -19.78 20.17 -7.18
N ASN A 457 -19.77 19.75 -5.90
CA ASN A 457 -18.58 19.83 -5.05
C ASN A 457 -17.45 18.92 -5.58
N THR A 458 -16.23 19.14 -5.08
CA THR A 458 -15.08 18.26 -5.28
C THR A 458 -14.54 17.80 -3.93
N LEU A 459 -14.44 16.49 -3.72
CA LEU A 459 -13.70 15.90 -2.59
C LEU A 459 -12.22 15.79 -2.96
N ILE A 460 -11.35 16.25 -2.05
CA ILE A 460 -9.91 16.35 -2.24
C ILE A 460 -9.21 15.70 -1.07
N ASN A 461 -8.20 14.87 -1.36
CA ASN A 461 -7.43 14.14 -0.36
C ASN A 461 -5.95 14.55 -0.39
N PHE A 462 -5.49 15.21 0.69
CA PHE A 462 -4.08 15.48 0.94
C PHE A 462 -3.56 14.42 1.92
N VAL A 463 -2.59 13.58 1.51
CA VAL A 463 -2.27 12.35 2.26
C VAL A 463 -1.31 12.52 3.44
N LEU A 464 -0.51 13.59 3.49
CA LEU A 464 0.46 13.78 4.57
C LEU A 464 -0.23 14.02 5.93
N ALA A 465 0.45 13.59 6.99
CA ALA A 465 -0.04 13.55 8.36
C ALA A 465 -0.65 14.88 8.83
N GLU A 466 0.02 15.99 8.50
CA GLU A 466 -0.27 17.36 8.91
C GLU A 466 -1.51 18.01 8.28
N TYR A 467 -2.13 17.41 7.25
CA TYR A 467 -3.28 17.98 6.54
C TYR A 467 -4.57 17.19 6.77
N PRO A 468 -5.75 17.84 6.84
CA PRO A 468 -7.03 17.14 6.85
C PRO A 468 -7.20 16.21 5.64
N LYS A 469 -7.41 14.92 5.92
CA LYS A 469 -7.44 13.88 4.86
C LYS A 469 -8.65 14.03 3.95
N VAL A 470 -9.76 14.58 4.42
CA VAL A 470 -10.91 14.95 3.58
C VAL A 470 -11.07 16.45 3.59
N THR A 471 -11.04 17.06 2.41
CA THR A 471 -11.44 18.46 2.18
C THR A 471 -12.42 18.47 1.01
N GLU A 472 -13.69 18.76 1.27
CA GLU A 472 -14.74 18.86 0.26
C GLU A 472 -15.08 20.33 0.03
N VAL A 473 -14.99 20.76 -1.23
CA VAL A 473 -15.15 22.18 -1.63
C VAL A 473 -16.25 22.36 -2.66
N ASN A 474 -16.95 23.48 -2.60
CA ASN A 474 -17.88 23.88 -3.65
C ASN A 474 -17.15 24.46 -4.89
N ALA A 475 -17.90 24.82 -5.94
CA ALA A 475 -17.33 25.37 -7.17
C ALA A 475 -16.54 26.68 -6.97
N ASP A 476 -16.89 27.50 -5.98
CA ASP A 476 -16.16 28.73 -5.60
C ASP A 476 -14.92 28.45 -4.74
N GLY A 477 -14.58 27.18 -4.49
CA GLY A 477 -13.46 26.77 -3.64
C GLY A 477 -13.70 26.94 -2.13
N GLN A 478 -14.93 27.23 -1.69
CA GLN A 478 -15.22 27.27 -0.25
C GLN A 478 -15.30 25.85 0.30
N ILE A 479 -14.70 25.61 1.46
CA ILE A 479 -14.83 24.35 2.20
C ILE A 479 -16.28 24.21 2.68
N GLU A 480 -16.91 23.12 2.28
CA GLU A 480 -18.24 22.69 2.73
C GLU A 480 -18.18 21.52 3.71
N PHE A 481 -17.09 20.73 3.67
CA PHE A 481 -16.80 19.69 4.66
C PHE A 481 -15.28 19.49 4.81
N GLU A 482 -14.79 19.31 6.03
CA GLU A 482 -13.37 19.00 6.29
C GLU A 482 -13.21 18.10 7.52
N MET A 483 -12.40 17.05 7.38
CA MET A 483 -12.23 15.99 8.37
C MET A 483 -10.79 15.43 8.39
N ASP A 484 -10.30 15.13 9.59
CA ASP A 484 -8.98 14.51 9.83
C ASP A 484 -9.04 13.47 10.97
N PHE A 485 -8.07 12.55 11.03
CA PHE A 485 -7.92 11.66 12.19
C PHE A 485 -7.47 12.45 13.42
N VAL A 486 -8.04 12.13 14.60
CA VAL A 486 -7.78 12.85 15.87
C VAL A 486 -6.29 12.86 16.25
N ASN A 487 -5.57 11.75 16.01
CA ASN A 487 -4.13 11.67 16.28
C ASN A 487 -3.25 12.37 15.24
N ARG A 488 -3.79 12.67 14.05
CA ARG A 488 -3.06 13.20 12.89
C ARG A 488 -1.89 12.33 12.40
N GLU A 489 -1.89 11.03 12.70
CA GLU A 489 -0.85 10.09 12.26
C GLU A 489 -1.34 9.15 11.14
N GLY A 490 -2.64 8.92 11.06
CA GLY A 490 -3.26 8.09 10.02
C GLY A 490 -3.17 8.74 8.64
N GLY A 491 -2.70 8.00 7.65
CA GLY A 491 -2.82 8.34 6.23
C GLY A 491 -3.74 7.38 5.46
N ALA A 492 -4.21 7.82 4.31
CA ALA A 492 -4.98 7.04 3.32
C ALA A 492 -4.31 7.17 1.94
N TYR A 493 -4.43 6.17 1.07
CA TYR A 493 -3.87 6.26 -0.29
C TYR A 493 -4.70 7.19 -1.20
N ARG A 494 -6.02 7.01 -1.11
CA ARG A 494 -7.09 7.84 -1.67
C ARG A 494 -8.26 7.84 -0.69
N ILE A 495 -9.18 8.78 -0.85
CA ILE A 495 -10.47 8.79 -0.18
C ILE A 495 -11.56 9.10 -1.19
N PHE A 496 -12.69 8.41 -1.09
CA PHE A 496 -13.84 8.64 -1.96
C PHE A 496 -15.13 8.82 -1.18
N ARG A 497 -16.09 9.52 -1.78
CA ARG A 497 -17.48 9.55 -1.32
C ARG A 497 -18.35 8.75 -2.30
N PHE A 498 -19.12 7.79 -1.79
CA PHE A 498 -20.04 6.98 -2.57
C PHE A 498 -21.34 6.67 -1.80
N PRO A 499 -22.46 6.42 -2.47
CA PRO A 499 -23.59 5.74 -1.83
C PRO A 499 -23.16 4.33 -1.40
N TRP A 500 -23.69 3.87 -0.26
CA TRP A 500 -23.59 2.49 0.20
C TRP A 500 -24.96 2.06 0.71
N THR A 501 -25.40 0.86 0.33
CA THR A 501 -26.70 0.29 0.73
C THR A 501 -26.58 -1.16 1.19
N GLY A 502 -25.39 -1.56 1.61
CA GLY A 502 -25.10 -2.92 2.04
C GLY A 502 -25.74 -3.29 3.38
N VAL A 503 -26.08 -4.56 3.51
CA VAL A 503 -26.43 -5.21 4.78
C VAL A 503 -25.55 -6.45 4.90
N VAL A 504 -24.56 -6.43 5.80
CA VAL A 504 -23.61 -7.53 5.96
C VAL A 504 -24.33 -8.73 6.58
N GLU A 505 -24.18 -9.92 6.00
CA GLU A 505 -24.96 -11.12 6.38
C GLU A 505 -24.66 -11.62 7.81
N GLU A 506 -23.43 -11.40 8.28
CA GLU A 506 -22.88 -11.88 9.57
C GLU A 506 -22.48 -10.70 10.48
N PRO A 507 -22.52 -10.83 11.81
CA PRO A 507 -21.95 -9.83 12.72
C PRO A 507 -20.42 -9.82 12.62
N TYR A 508 -19.78 -8.66 12.72
CA TYR A 508 -18.33 -8.56 12.90
C TYR A 508 -17.99 -8.43 14.39
N LEU A 509 -17.15 -9.32 14.92
CA LEU A 509 -16.73 -9.41 16.32
C LEU A 509 -15.29 -8.92 16.51
N VAL A 510 -15.04 -8.17 17.59
CA VAL A 510 -13.71 -7.79 18.09
C VAL A 510 -13.67 -8.04 19.61
N VAL A 511 -12.54 -8.48 20.14
CA VAL A 511 -12.35 -8.76 21.58
C VAL A 511 -11.14 -8.00 22.13
N GLU A 512 -11.32 -7.33 23.27
CA GLU A 512 -10.31 -6.54 23.96
C GLU A 512 -10.13 -6.99 25.43
N PRO A 513 -8.91 -7.27 25.89
CA PRO A 513 -8.63 -7.65 27.28
C PRO A 513 -8.44 -6.43 28.17
N ASN A 514 -9.03 -6.45 29.37
CA ASN A 514 -8.68 -5.55 30.48
C ASN A 514 -8.53 -6.39 31.77
N PHE A 515 -7.85 -5.86 32.78
CA PHE A 515 -7.64 -6.58 34.06
C PHE A 515 -8.91 -6.81 34.87
N ASP A 516 -9.97 -6.05 34.61
CA ASP A 516 -11.25 -6.14 35.34
C ASP A 516 -12.33 -6.88 34.54
N LYS A 517 -12.16 -7.03 33.23
CA LYS A 517 -13.15 -7.59 32.29
C LYS A 517 -12.53 -7.96 30.93
N MET A 518 -13.16 -8.89 30.22
CA MET A 518 -13.05 -8.98 28.77
C MET A 518 -14.13 -8.10 28.13
N THR A 519 -13.78 -7.29 27.15
CA THR A 519 -14.75 -6.51 26.36
C THR A 519 -14.95 -7.15 25.00
N LEU A 520 -16.19 -7.52 24.69
CA LEU A 520 -16.63 -8.00 23.39
C LEU A 520 -17.36 -6.87 22.68
N LEU A 521 -16.99 -6.58 21.43
CA LEU A 521 -17.63 -5.60 20.57
C LEU A 521 -18.15 -6.32 19.32
N PHE A 522 -19.41 -6.15 18.98
CA PHE A 522 -20.00 -6.85 17.83
C PHE A 522 -21.06 -6.00 17.12
N ASN A 523 -21.00 -5.99 15.79
CA ASN A 523 -21.82 -5.11 14.96
C ASN A 523 -22.38 -5.85 13.74
N LYS A 524 -23.69 -5.73 13.50
CA LYS A 524 -24.36 -6.15 12.28
C LYS A 524 -24.48 -4.95 11.32
N PHE A 525 -23.43 -4.70 10.55
CA PHE A 525 -23.33 -3.49 9.72
C PHE A 525 -24.44 -3.40 8.66
N GLY A 526 -25.09 -2.23 8.60
CA GLY A 526 -26.20 -1.93 7.67
C GLY A 526 -27.59 -2.44 8.10
N ASP A 527 -27.70 -3.34 9.08
CA ASP A 527 -28.98 -3.93 9.46
C ASP A 527 -29.73 -3.12 10.53
N LEU A 528 -30.71 -2.32 10.09
CA LEU A 528 -31.60 -1.58 10.98
C LEU A 528 -32.67 -2.45 11.68
N ASN A 529 -32.73 -3.77 11.40
CA ASN A 529 -33.74 -4.69 11.93
C ASN A 529 -33.21 -5.62 13.03
N THR A 530 -31.91 -5.60 13.35
CA THR A 530 -31.35 -6.40 14.44
C THR A 530 -31.93 -5.95 15.79
N ALA A 531 -32.60 -6.87 16.49
CA ALA A 531 -33.27 -6.62 17.75
C ALA A 531 -32.38 -6.95 18.97
N TYR A 532 -31.57 -8.01 18.87
CA TYR A 532 -30.58 -8.39 19.87
C TYR A 532 -29.52 -9.34 19.29
N TYR A 533 -28.43 -9.52 20.04
CA TYR A 533 -27.35 -10.45 19.74
C TYR A 533 -27.32 -11.59 20.76
N ARG A 534 -26.86 -12.77 20.32
CA ARG A 534 -26.49 -13.88 21.21
C ARG A 534 -24.99 -14.10 21.15
N VAL A 535 -24.39 -14.21 22.33
CA VAL A 535 -22.93 -14.34 22.49
C VAL A 535 -22.61 -15.74 22.96
N TYR A 536 -21.71 -16.40 22.24
CA TYR A 536 -21.28 -17.77 22.45
C TYR A 536 -19.81 -17.79 22.83
N GLY A 537 -19.41 -18.68 23.73
CA GLY A 537 -18.01 -18.78 24.14
C GLY A 537 -17.68 -20.07 24.87
N GLY A 538 -16.39 -20.45 24.83
CA GLY A 538 -15.88 -21.70 25.40
C GLY A 538 -14.36 -21.73 25.46
N LEU A 539 -13.81 -22.85 25.94
CA LEU A 539 -12.36 -23.10 26.01
C LEU A 539 -11.82 -23.80 24.76
N ASP A 540 -12.70 -24.25 23.87
CA ASP A 540 -12.42 -24.91 22.60
C ASP A 540 -12.85 -24.00 21.42
N PRO A 541 -12.21 -24.11 20.23
CA PRO A 541 -12.67 -23.44 19.01
C PRO A 541 -14.09 -23.84 18.61
N GLU A 542 -14.70 -23.05 17.74
CA GLU A 542 -16.08 -23.18 17.26
C GLU A 542 -17.12 -23.27 18.41
N PRO A 543 -17.12 -22.35 19.39
CA PRO A 543 -18.00 -22.44 20.56
C PRO A 543 -19.49 -22.30 20.19
N GLU A 544 -20.29 -23.27 20.64
CA GLU A 544 -21.77 -23.27 20.54
C GLU A 544 -22.47 -23.06 21.89
N THR A 545 -21.71 -22.91 22.99
CA THR A 545 -22.28 -22.62 24.31
C THR A 545 -22.70 -21.15 24.40
N LEU A 546 -24.01 -20.90 24.47
CA LEU A 546 -24.58 -19.58 24.71
C LEU A 546 -24.21 -19.08 26.11
N ILE A 547 -23.48 -17.96 26.20
CA ILE A 547 -23.04 -17.35 27.47
C ILE A 547 -23.77 -16.03 27.80
N ALA A 548 -24.29 -15.31 26.80
CA ALA A 548 -25.08 -14.10 27.03
C ALA A 548 -26.04 -13.78 25.87
N THR A 549 -27.01 -12.91 26.15
CA THR A 549 -27.92 -12.30 25.15
C THR A 549 -28.09 -10.83 25.49
N THR A 550 -27.94 -9.92 24.52
CA THR A 550 -27.97 -8.47 24.77
C THR A 550 -28.42 -7.68 23.53
N ALA A 551 -29.11 -6.55 23.74
CA ALA A 551 -29.45 -5.59 22.69
C ALA A 551 -28.36 -4.53 22.45
N GLN A 552 -27.27 -4.55 23.23
CA GLN A 552 -26.12 -3.64 23.07
C GLN A 552 -25.03 -4.31 22.23
N THR A 553 -24.39 -3.53 21.36
CA THR A 553 -23.25 -3.91 20.49
C THR A 553 -21.91 -4.06 21.25
N LEU A 554 -21.93 -3.94 22.58
CA LEU A 554 -20.77 -4.04 23.47
C LEU A 554 -21.18 -4.82 24.73
N LEU A 555 -20.35 -5.77 25.15
CA LEU A 555 -20.54 -6.59 26.36
C LEU A 555 -19.26 -6.67 27.19
N HIS A 556 -19.39 -6.67 28.51
CA HIS A 556 -18.29 -6.91 29.44
C HIS A 556 -18.49 -8.26 30.16
N LEU A 557 -17.51 -9.16 30.05
CA LEU A 557 -17.47 -10.44 30.77
C LEU A 557 -16.46 -10.33 31.92
N ARG A 558 -16.87 -10.65 33.16
CA ARG A 558 -16.01 -10.53 34.35
C ARG A 558 -15.71 -11.87 35.03
N ASP A 559 -16.47 -12.90 34.70
CA ASP A 559 -16.45 -14.21 35.36
C ASP A 559 -15.73 -15.26 34.48
N LEU A 560 -14.48 -14.96 34.08
CA LEU A 560 -13.63 -15.86 33.29
C LEU A 560 -12.51 -16.44 34.16
N GLU A 561 -12.11 -17.69 33.91
CA GLU A 561 -10.94 -18.29 34.55
C GLU A 561 -9.65 -17.65 34.00
N ASN A 562 -8.78 -17.21 34.91
CA ASN A 562 -7.46 -16.67 34.57
C ASN A 562 -6.55 -17.72 33.92
N ASP A 563 -5.64 -17.24 33.08
CA ASP A 563 -4.63 -18.03 32.36
C ASP A 563 -5.24 -19.09 31.40
N ARG A 564 -6.53 -18.98 31.09
CA ARG A 564 -7.24 -19.78 30.07
C ARG A 564 -7.36 -19.04 28.75
N ARG A 565 -7.25 -19.77 27.63
CA ARG A 565 -7.74 -19.30 26.33
C ARG A 565 -9.26 -19.49 26.27
N TYR A 566 -9.97 -18.43 25.92
CA TYR A 566 -11.36 -18.47 25.50
C TYR A 566 -11.48 -18.17 24.02
N TYR A 567 -12.49 -18.76 23.39
CA TYR A 567 -12.94 -18.49 22.03
C TYR A 567 -14.36 -17.89 22.10
N PHE A 568 -14.68 -16.98 21.19
CA PHE A 568 -15.97 -16.27 21.16
C PHE A 568 -16.54 -16.16 19.74
N ARG A 569 -17.87 -16.31 19.62
CA ARG A 569 -18.66 -16.08 18.39
C ARG A 569 -19.99 -15.39 18.74
N VAL A 570 -20.60 -14.68 17.79
CA VAL A 570 -21.85 -13.93 17.99
C VAL A 570 -22.82 -14.19 16.83
N THR A 571 -24.12 -14.32 17.12
CA THR A 571 -25.21 -14.22 16.12
C THR A 571 -26.02 -12.95 16.36
N ALA A 572 -26.61 -12.39 15.30
CA ALA A 572 -27.63 -11.34 15.40
C ALA A 572 -29.01 -11.94 15.17
N VAL A 573 -30.02 -11.47 15.91
CA VAL A 573 -31.42 -11.85 15.77
C VAL A 573 -32.25 -10.62 15.42
N ASP A 574 -33.06 -10.72 14.36
CA ASP A 574 -33.90 -9.61 13.88
C ASP A 574 -35.21 -9.45 14.68
N VAL A 575 -35.96 -8.37 14.40
CA VAL A 575 -37.29 -8.11 14.98
C VAL A 575 -38.37 -9.15 14.60
N GLY A 576 -38.13 -9.99 13.59
CA GLY A 576 -38.96 -11.14 13.23
C GLY A 576 -38.60 -12.42 14.00
N GLY A 577 -37.45 -12.45 14.68
CA GLY A 577 -36.90 -13.62 15.36
C GLY A 577 -36.01 -14.51 14.49
N ASN A 578 -35.64 -14.07 13.28
CA ASN A 578 -34.68 -14.78 12.42
C ASN A 578 -33.26 -14.55 12.93
N GLU A 579 -32.41 -15.58 12.89
CA GLU A 579 -31.05 -15.56 13.41
C GLU A 579 -30.03 -15.70 12.28
N SER A 580 -28.95 -14.91 12.34
CA SER A 580 -27.85 -14.96 11.37
C SER A 580 -26.95 -16.18 11.58
N ALA A 581 -26.07 -16.44 10.61
CA ALA A 581 -24.86 -17.21 10.85
C ALA A 581 -23.97 -16.53 11.92
N PHE A 582 -22.99 -17.28 12.44
CA PHE A 582 -22.01 -16.78 13.40
C PHE A 582 -21.11 -15.70 12.78
N SER A 583 -20.61 -14.81 13.62
CA SER A 583 -19.50 -13.91 13.34
C SER A 583 -18.20 -14.65 13.02
N ASN A 584 -17.17 -13.88 12.62
CA ASN A 584 -15.79 -14.32 12.83
C ASN A 584 -15.58 -14.79 14.28
N GLU A 585 -14.71 -15.78 14.44
CA GLU A 585 -14.25 -16.21 15.76
C GLU A 585 -13.08 -15.36 16.22
N GLU A 586 -13.13 -14.91 17.48
CA GLU A 586 -12.02 -14.27 18.16
C GLU A 586 -11.55 -15.16 19.32
N SER A 587 -10.24 -15.22 19.60
CA SER A 587 -9.71 -15.99 20.73
C SER A 587 -8.60 -15.29 21.48
N ILE A 588 -8.65 -15.37 22.81
CA ILE A 588 -7.81 -14.58 23.70
C ILE A 588 -7.55 -15.31 25.00
N VAL A 589 -6.43 -15.01 25.66
CA VAL A 589 -6.15 -15.53 27.02
C VAL A 589 -6.68 -14.53 28.04
N ALA A 590 -7.47 -15.00 29.00
CA ALA A 590 -8.05 -14.17 30.05
C ALA A 590 -7.03 -13.90 31.16
N TYR A 591 -6.82 -12.62 31.47
CA TYR A 591 -5.95 -12.13 32.54
C TYR A 591 -6.70 -11.08 33.37
N LEU A 592 -7.72 -11.53 34.10
CA LEU A 592 -8.57 -10.73 34.98
C LEU A 592 -7.92 -10.53 36.36
N TYR A 593 -6.68 -10.03 36.35
CA TYR A 593 -5.94 -9.56 37.53
C TYR A 593 -4.92 -8.51 37.08
N ASP A 594 -4.75 -7.44 37.86
CA ASP A 594 -3.74 -6.43 37.57
C ASP A 594 -2.35 -6.92 38.05
N PRO A 595 -1.34 -7.07 37.17
CA PRO A 595 -0.03 -7.61 37.54
C PRO A 595 0.93 -6.62 38.22
N ASN A 596 0.71 -5.29 38.14
CA ASN A 596 1.58 -4.25 38.74
C ASN A 596 0.75 -3.01 39.08
N GLU A 597 0.95 -2.34 40.23
CA GLU A 597 0.23 -1.09 40.53
C GLU A 597 0.78 0.10 39.69
N PRO A 598 -0.06 1.08 39.25
CA PRO A 598 0.42 2.26 38.55
C PRO A 598 1.41 3.07 39.41
N GLY A 599 2.56 3.42 38.84
CA GLY A 599 3.64 4.13 39.54
C GLY A 599 4.54 3.24 40.42
N GLU A 600 4.28 1.94 40.55
CA GLU A 600 5.21 1.01 41.20
C GLU A 600 6.42 0.76 40.26
N ASN A 601 7.65 0.80 40.80
CA ASN A 601 8.85 0.49 40.03
C ASN A 601 9.03 -1.02 39.88
N MET A 602 8.89 -1.51 38.66
CA MET A 602 9.05 -2.92 38.30
C MET A 602 10.52 -3.38 38.33
N ILE A 603 11.49 -2.45 38.30
CA ILE A 603 12.92 -2.76 38.44
C ILE A 603 13.29 -2.85 39.91
N ARG A 604 13.72 -4.04 40.32
CA ARG A 604 14.18 -4.34 41.68
C ARG A 604 15.67 -4.00 41.80
N ASN A 605 16.11 -3.45 42.94
CA ASN A 605 17.53 -3.10 43.16
C ASN A 605 18.13 -2.27 42.00
N GLY A 606 17.36 -1.33 41.43
CA GLY A 606 17.80 -0.45 40.34
C GLY A 606 18.69 0.72 40.81
N ASP A 607 18.69 0.99 42.12
CA ASP A 607 19.62 1.88 42.84
C ASP A 607 20.89 1.14 43.33
N PHE A 608 21.00 -0.16 43.04
CA PHE A 608 22.09 -1.05 43.44
C PHE A 608 22.41 -1.07 44.95
N SER A 609 21.48 -0.58 45.80
CA SER A 609 21.66 -0.49 47.25
C SER A 609 21.77 -1.86 47.94
N GLN A 610 21.26 -2.91 47.28
CA GLN A 610 21.37 -4.31 47.71
C GLN A 610 22.51 -5.06 46.99
N GLY A 611 23.52 -4.33 46.50
CA GLY A 611 24.67 -4.92 45.82
C GLY A 611 24.27 -5.59 44.50
N ARG A 612 24.75 -6.81 44.27
CA ARG A 612 24.54 -7.57 43.02
C ARG A 612 23.19 -8.32 42.93
N THR A 613 22.24 -8.02 43.81
CA THR A 613 20.97 -8.77 43.94
C THR A 613 20.02 -8.49 42.76
N GLU A 614 19.17 -9.45 42.39
CA GLU A 614 18.24 -9.44 41.23
C GLU A 614 18.85 -9.30 39.81
N TRP A 615 20.12 -8.92 39.67
CA TRP A 615 20.79 -8.70 38.39
C TRP A 615 21.78 -9.81 38.02
N THR A 616 21.82 -10.19 36.74
CA THR A 616 22.74 -11.20 36.19
C THR A 616 23.55 -10.63 35.04
N LEU A 617 24.88 -10.72 35.10
CA LEU A 617 25.75 -10.42 33.97
C LEU A 617 25.85 -11.65 33.05
N SER A 618 25.69 -11.44 31.76
CA SER A 618 25.83 -12.44 30.69
C SER A 618 26.75 -11.86 29.60
N HIS A 619 27.76 -12.60 29.18
CA HIS A 619 28.64 -12.21 28.07
C HIS A 619 28.83 -13.36 27.07
N SER A 620 29.25 -13.03 25.86
CA SER A 620 29.58 -13.99 24.81
C SER A 620 30.97 -14.61 25.02
N SER A 621 31.31 -15.63 24.23
CA SER A 621 32.66 -16.20 24.20
C SER A 621 33.71 -15.32 23.50
N SER A 622 33.31 -14.17 22.96
CA SER A 622 34.21 -13.15 22.39
C SER A 622 34.42 -11.94 23.31
N ALA A 623 33.73 -11.90 24.46
CA ALA A 623 33.78 -10.83 25.42
C ALA A 623 34.21 -11.33 26.81
N GLU A 624 34.82 -10.43 27.57
CA GLU A 624 35.26 -10.65 28.95
C GLU A 624 34.91 -9.37 29.72
N ALA A 625 34.09 -9.51 30.74
CA ALA A 625 33.61 -8.42 31.59
C ALA A 625 33.28 -8.94 32.98
N GLU A 626 33.58 -8.13 34.00
CA GLU A 626 33.11 -8.34 35.37
C GLU A 626 32.18 -7.19 35.78
N TRP A 627 31.41 -7.37 36.86
CA TRP A 627 30.62 -6.27 37.41
C TRP A 627 30.55 -6.33 38.94
N ASP A 628 30.50 -5.15 39.55
CA ASP A 628 30.26 -4.96 40.97
C ASP A 628 29.61 -3.59 41.24
N VAL A 629 29.34 -3.27 42.50
CA VAL A 629 28.81 -1.97 42.93
C VAL A 629 29.94 -1.11 43.54
N GLU A 630 30.27 -0.01 42.87
CA GLU A 630 31.30 0.97 43.29
C GLU A 630 30.65 2.35 43.51
N ASP A 631 31.01 3.04 44.60
CA ASP A 631 30.45 4.35 44.99
C ASP A 631 28.90 4.45 44.92
N GLY A 632 28.23 3.33 45.19
CA GLY A 632 26.77 3.19 45.18
C GLY A 632 26.15 2.90 43.80
N ARG A 633 26.95 2.60 42.77
CA ARG A 633 26.49 2.42 41.38
C ARG A 633 27.01 1.11 40.80
N ALA A 634 26.26 0.46 39.93
CA ALA A 634 26.79 -0.70 39.21
C ALA A 634 27.86 -0.24 38.20
N ARG A 635 29.06 -0.82 38.28
CA ARG A 635 30.12 -0.70 37.28
C ARG A 635 30.26 -2.02 36.55
N VAL A 636 30.12 -2.00 35.22
CA VAL A 636 30.58 -3.09 34.35
C VAL A 636 31.99 -2.75 33.89
N ALA A 637 32.97 -3.53 34.36
CA ALA A 637 34.37 -3.41 34.02
C ALA A 637 34.69 -4.32 32.83
N ILE A 638 35.22 -3.77 31.73
CA ILE A 638 35.23 -4.47 30.44
C ILE A 638 36.67 -4.73 29.96
N GLN A 639 37.13 -5.98 30.08
CA GLN A 639 38.43 -6.42 29.58
C GLN A 639 38.40 -6.64 28.05
N ALA A 640 37.30 -7.16 27.52
CA ALA A 640 37.08 -7.33 26.08
C ALA A 640 35.59 -7.13 25.72
N GLY A 641 35.29 -6.17 24.85
CA GLY A 641 33.90 -5.79 24.51
C GLY A 641 33.13 -6.77 23.62
N GLY A 642 33.79 -7.75 22.99
CA GLY A 642 33.19 -8.59 21.95
C GLY A 642 32.93 -7.86 20.63
N TYR A 643 32.03 -8.40 19.80
CA TYR A 643 31.79 -7.92 18.43
C TYR A 643 30.60 -6.97 18.28
N ASP A 644 29.67 -6.96 19.25
CA ASP A 644 28.40 -6.24 19.20
C ASP A 644 27.98 -5.74 20.59
N THR A 645 26.97 -4.87 20.67
CA THR A 645 26.48 -4.31 21.95
C THR A 645 25.96 -5.39 22.90
N GLN A 646 25.43 -6.50 22.38
CA GLN A 646 24.88 -7.61 23.16
C GLN A 646 25.92 -8.64 23.62
N SER A 647 27.19 -8.47 23.23
CA SER A 647 28.28 -9.34 23.66
C SER A 647 28.55 -9.24 25.17
N ILE A 648 28.06 -8.19 25.84
CA ILE A 648 28.01 -8.05 27.30
C ILE A 648 26.65 -7.45 27.67
N ARG A 649 25.92 -8.09 28.58
CA ARG A 649 24.56 -7.69 29.02
C ARG A 649 24.40 -7.82 30.52
N LEU A 650 23.93 -6.78 31.19
CA LEU A 650 23.42 -6.86 32.57
C LEU A 650 21.89 -6.97 32.52
N VAL A 651 21.33 -8.05 33.08
CA VAL A 651 19.94 -8.48 32.82
C VAL A 651 19.16 -8.70 34.12
N GLN A 652 17.89 -8.28 34.13
CA GLN A 652 16.90 -8.63 35.17
C GLN A 652 15.60 -9.07 34.51
N GLY A 653 15.02 -10.19 34.95
CA GLY A 653 13.81 -10.79 34.35
C GLY A 653 12.61 -10.86 35.30
N GLY A 654 11.45 -11.26 34.76
CA GLY A 654 10.18 -11.30 35.48
C GLY A 654 9.49 -9.93 35.55
N LEU A 655 9.66 -9.12 34.49
CA LEU A 655 8.86 -7.92 34.24
C LEU A 655 7.54 -8.31 33.57
N LYS A 656 6.45 -7.63 33.90
CA LYS A 656 5.10 -7.96 33.42
C LYS A 656 4.53 -6.82 32.58
N LEU A 657 4.69 -6.94 31.26
CA LEU A 657 4.31 -5.93 30.27
C LEU A 657 2.96 -6.32 29.66
N VAL A 658 1.99 -5.41 29.67
CA VAL A 658 0.62 -5.70 29.23
C VAL A 658 0.26 -4.86 28.02
N ARG A 659 -0.38 -5.49 27.03
CA ARG A 659 -0.69 -4.86 25.74
C ARG A 659 -1.54 -3.60 25.92
N GLY A 660 -1.11 -2.50 25.30
CA GLY A 660 -1.78 -1.19 25.34
C GLY A 660 -1.43 -0.33 26.57
N GLU A 661 -0.75 -0.89 27.58
CA GLU A 661 -0.29 -0.10 28.73
C GLU A 661 0.94 0.75 28.38
N THR A 662 1.03 1.94 28.98
CA THR A 662 2.14 2.88 28.79
C THR A 662 3.14 2.77 29.94
N TYR A 663 4.42 2.69 29.59
CA TYR A 663 5.53 2.53 30.54
C TYR A 663 6.55 3.66 30.39
N ALA A 664 7.07 4.15 31.51
CA ALA A 664 8.22 5.05 31.55
C ALA A 664 9.45 4.30 32.11
N LEU A 665 10.49 4.23 31.29
CA LEU A 665 11.82 3.72 31.62
C LEU A 665 12.72 4.91 31.96
N GLU A 666 13.30 4.91 33.16
CA GLU A 666 14.26 5.92 33.60
C GLU A 666 15.57 5.28 34.08
N PHE A 667 16.69 5.96 33.88
CA PHE A 667 18.00 5.52 34.39
C PHE A 667 19.03 6.65 34.37
N GLN A 668 20.11 6.45 35.13
CA GLN A 668 21.36 7.20 34.97
C GLN A 668 22.46 6.29 34.43
N ALA A 669 23.17 6.76 33.41
CA ALA A 669 24.29 6.04 32.81
C ALA A 669 25.47 6.97 32.51
N GLY A 670 26.70 6.45 32.60
CA GLY A 670 27.92 7.19 32.31
C GLY A 670 29.10 6.28 31.93
N ALA A 671 30.10 6.84 31.26
CA ALA A 671 31.35 6.15 30.94
C ALA A 671 32.52 7.15 30.97
N MET A 672 33.74 6.65 31.21
CA MET A 672 34.94 7.49 31.24
C MET A 672 35.40 7.94 29.84
N THR A 673 35.15 7.11 28.83
CA THR A 673 35.35 7.41 27.39
C THR A 673 33.98 7.51 26.72
N PRO A 674 33.74 8.41 25.74
CA PRO A 674 32.43 8.52 25.13
C PRO A 674 32.11 7.30 24.27
N ARG A 675 30.96 6.66 24.52
CA ARG A 675 30.53 5.43 23.85
C ARG A 675 29.01 5.35 23.70
N LEU A 676 28.56 4.39 22.92
CA LEU A 676 27.16 3.96 22.89
C LEU A 676 26.93 2.82 23.88
N ILE A 677 25.71 2.75 24.41
CA ILE A 677 25.10 1.57 25.05
C ILE A 677 23.66 1.43 24.53
N GLU A 678 23.03 0.28 24.71
CA GLU A 678 21.58 0.13 24.53
C GLU A 678 20.96 -0.34 25.83
N ILE A 679 19.79 0.19 26.19
CA ILE A 679 18.97 -0.33 27.30
C ILE A 679 17.61 -0.68 26.71
N LYS A 680 17.21 -1.94 26.89
CA LYS A 680 16.03 -2.52 26.23
C LYS A 680 15.15 -3.22 27.23
N VAL A 681 13.86 -2.89 27.23
CA VAL A 681 12.82 -3.75 27.77
C VAL A 681 12.46 -4.75 26.68
N ASN A 682 12.79 -6.02 26.89
CA ASN A 682 12.82 -7.06 25.87
C ASN A 682 12.05 -8.32 26.31
N LYS A 683 11.70 -9.15 25.34
CA LYS A 683 11.25 -10.53 25.55
C LYS A 683 12.44 -11.38 26.01
N LYS A 684 12.23 -12.19 27.04
CA LYS A 684 13.27 -13.03 27.64
C LYS A 684 13.73 -14.12 26.67
N ASN A 685 15.04 -14.37 26.64
CA ASN A 685 15.72 -15.43 25.88
C ASN A 685 15.62 -15.37 24.33
N VAL A 686 15.19 -14.27 23.70
CA VAL A 686 15.11 -14.18 22.21
C VAL A 686 16.16 -13.27 21.53
N GLY A 687 16.98 -12.56 22.31
CA GLY A 687 18.05 -11.68 21.77
C GLY A 687 17.53 -10.36 21.17
N SER A 688 18.36 -9.72 20.34
CA SER A 688 18.13 -8.38 19.76
C SER A 688 16.96 -8.26 18.78
N PHE A 689 16.35 -9.37 18.35
CA PHE A 689 15.25 -9.34 17.37
C PHE A 689 13.93 -8.80 17.94
N TRP A 690 13.83 -8.67 19.26
CA TRP A 690 12.74 -7.97 19.94
C TRP A 690 13.28 -6.82 20.79
N ASP A 691 12.46 -5.79 20.92
CA ASP A 691 12.63 -4.64 21.81
C ASP A 691 11.23 -4.04 21.99
N TYR A 692 10.63 -4.21 23.17
CA TYR A 692 9.32 -3.62 23.48
C TYR A 692 9.43 -2.12 23.72
N SER A 693 10.55 -1.67 24.30
CA SER A 693 10.82 -0.24 24.53
C SER A 693 11.11 0.55 23.26
N LYS A 694 11.71 -0.08 22.24
CA LYS A 694 12.16 0.54 20.98
C LYS A 694 13.07 1.76 21.18
N MET A 695 13.78 1.83 22.31
CA MET A 695 14.55 3.02 22.74
C MET A 695 15.78 3.27 21.87
N GLY A 696 16.38 2.20 21.33
CA GLY A 696 17.62 2.28 20.54
C GLY A 696 18.87 2.62 21.36
N PRO A 697 20.00 2.92 20.69
CA PRO A 697 21.27 3.20 21.35
C PRO A 697 21.34 4.63 21.89
N VAL A 698 21.79 4.78 23.14
CA VAL A 698 22.06 6.07 23.78
C VAL A 698 23.55 6.38 23.85
N TYR A 699 23.89 7.64 23.64
CA TYR A 699 25.25 8.16 23.73
C TYR A 699 25.57 8.65 25.15
N LEU A 700 26.66 8.09 25.72
CA LEU A 700 27.24 8.50 26.98
C LEU A 700 28.37 9.51 26.71
N PRO A 701 28.20 10.80 27.04
CA PRO A 701 29.27 11.79 26.90
C PRO A 701 30.26 11.70 28.07
N THR A 702 31.53 12.03 27.83
CA THR A 702 32.53 12.28 28.89
C THR A 702 32.92 13.75 28.94
N SER A 703 33.43 14.19 30.09
CA SER A 703 34.26 15.40 30.16
C SER A 703 35.74 15.00 30.10
N ARG A 704 36.63 15.92 29.71
CA ARG A 704 38.08 15.62 29.60
C ARG A 704 38.76 15.22 30.92
N GLN A 705 38.06 15.25 32.06
CA GLN A 705 38.63 15.07 33.40
C GLN A 705 37.76 14.27 34.40
N SER A 706 36.48 14.01 34.11
CA SER A 706 35.60 13.25 35.02
C SER A 706 34.43 12.54 34.32
N LEU A 707 34.04 11.39 34.88
CA LEU A 707 32.79 10.69 34.62
C LEU A 707 31.59 11.66 34.72
N ILE A 708 30.64 11.53 33.79
CA ILE A 708 29.33 12.19 33.87
C ILE A 708 28.27 11.09 33.87
N MET A 709 27.51 10.98 34.98
CA MET A 709 26.25 10.26 34.99
C MET A 709 25.19 11.17 34.34
N LYS A 710 24.64 10.74 33.21
CA LYS A 710 23.55 11.43 32.52
C LYS A 710 22.23 10.71 32.83
N HIS A 711 21.19 11.48 33.16
CA HIS A 711 19.82 10.97 33.28
C HIS A 711 19.18 10.77 31.90
N PHE A 712 18.40 9.71 31.78
CA PHE A 712 17.61 9.37 30.59
C PHE A 712 16.21 8.95 31.04
N THR A 713 15.20 9.42 30.31
CA THR A 713 13.79 9.05 30.45
C THR A 713 13.30 8.65 29.07
N HIS A 714 12.54 7.57 28.96
CA HIS A 714 11.93 7.10 27.72
C HIS A 714 10.53 6.54 28.00
N THR A 715 9.57 6.83 27.13
CA THR A 715 8.18 6.38 27.30
C THR A 715 7.74 5.58 26.09
N PHE A 716 7.11 4.44 26.31
CA PHE A 716 6.65 3.54 25.26
C PHE A 716 5.31 2.88 25.60
N VAL A 717 4.55 2.54 24.57
CA VAL A 717 3.35 1.69 24.67
C VAL A 717 3.74 0.25 24.36
N MET A 718 3.21 -0.70 25.12
CA MET A 718 3.40 -2.13 24.87
C MET A 718 2.47 -2.59 23.73
N ASP A 719 2.90 -2.45 22.48
CA ASP A 719 2.06 -2.81 21.31
C ASP A 719 1.89 -4.32 21.12
N GLY A 720 2.88 -5.09 21.60
CA GLY A 720 2.96 -6.54 21.46
C GLY A 720 1.96 -7.30 22.34
N GLN A 721 1.87 -8.63 22.17
CA GLN A 721 1.12 -9.46 23.10
C GLN A 721 1.69 -9.35 24.52
N THR A 722 0.80 -9.27 25.52
CA THR A 722 1.13 -9.27 26.96
C THR A 722 2.17 -10.34 27.30
N ASP A 723 3.25 -9.92 27.94
CA ASP A 723 4.40 -10.74 28.31
C ASP A 723 4.66 -10.62 29.83
N LEU A 724 4.38 -11.70 30.55
CA LEU A 724 4.46 -11.75 32.02
C LEU A 724 5.81 -12.26 32.54
N ASP A 725 6.77 -12.52 31.66
CA ASP A 725 8.15 -12.91 32.00
C ASP A 725 9.17 -12.19 31.10
N ALA A 726 8.92 -10.91 30.80
CA ALA A 726 9.83 -10.03 30.08
C ALA A 726 11.08 -9.69 30.94
N CYS A 727 12.08 -9.06 30.33
CA CYS A 727 13.31 -8.66 31.00
C CYS A 727 13.78 -7.27 30.58
N ILE A 728 14.57 -6.61 31.43
CA ILE A 728 15.41 -5.48 31.04
C ILE A 728 16.82 -5.98 30.74
N GLU A 729 17.39 -5.55 29.62
CA GLU A 729 18.78 -5.82 29.21
C GLU A 729 19.53 -4.49 29.06
N VAL A 730 20.66 -4.36 29.75
CA VAL A 730 21.62 -3.27 29.57
C VAL A 730 22.82 -3.79 28.78
N ASN A 731 22.88 -3.44 27.50
CA ASN A 731 23.81 -3.98 26.50
C ASN A 731 25.02 -3.05 26.35
N VAL A 732 26.21 -3.53 26.73
CA VAL A 732 27.44 -2.74 26.89
C VAL A 732 28.67 -3.34 26.19
N GLY A 733 28.48 -4.27 25.25
CA GLY A 733 29.55 -4.78 24.39
C GLY A 733 30.05 -3.79 23.33
N ALA A 734 30.81 -4.30 22.35
CA ALA A 734 31.49 -3.60 21.25
C ALA A 734 32.56 -2.54 21.60
N ASP A 735 32.71 -2.16 22.87
CA ASP A 735 33.67 -1.16 23.34
C ASP A 735 34.19 -1.55 24.74
N THR A 736 35.47 -1.31 25.02
CA THR A 736 36.18 -1.69 26.26
C THR A 736 36.20 -0.61 27.34
N ALA A 737 35.54 0.53 27.15
CA ALA A 737 35.40 1.54 28.19
C ALA A 737 34.26 1.20 29.16
N ASP A 738 34.61 1.04 30.44
CA ASP A 738 33.69 0.74 31.55
C ASP A 738 32.43 1.62 31.57
N VAL A 739 31.30 0.98 31.89
CA VAL A 739 29.97 1.61 31.98
C VAL A 739 29.50 1.61 33.43
N TYR A 740 29.01 2.77 33.87
CA TYR A 740 28.43 3.00 35.18
C TYR A 740 26.93 3.21 35.05
N LEU A 741 26.14 2.60 35.93
CA LEU A 741 24.68 2.56 35.92
C LEU A 741 24.14 2.84 37.32
N ASP A 742 23.06 3.62 37.41
CA ASP A 742 22.41 3.97 38.68
C ASP A 742 20.94 4.39 38.45
N ASN A 743 20.10 4.30 39.49
CA ASN A 743 18.69 4.70 39.51
C ASN A 743 17.83 4.15 38.35
N LEU A 744 17.97 2.86 38.02
CA LEU A 744 17.13 2.20 37.00
C LEU A 744 15.68 2.04 37.50
N SER A 745 14.72 2.49 36.70
CA SER A 745 13.29 2.45 36.99
C SER A 745 12.47 2.09 35.75
N LEU A 746 11.40 1.33 35.95
CA LEU A 746 10.38 1.06 34.95
C LEU A 746 9.02 1.10 35.64
N VAL A 747 8.25 2.15 35.42
CA VAL A 747 6.92 2.33 36.00
C VAL A 747 5.85 2.23 34.93
N ARG A 748 4.72 1.58 35.24
CA ARG A 748 3.50 1.73 34.44
C ARG A 748 2.85 3.07 34.80
N LEU A 749 2.51 3.87 33.80
CA LEU A 749 1.79 5.13 34.01
C LEU A 749 0.29 4.86 34.27
N ALA A 750 -0.39 5.82 34.89
CA ALA A 750 -1.85 5.78 35.04
C ALA A 750 -2.53 6.44 33.83
N HIS A 751 -3.69 5.89 33.42
CA HIS A 751 -4.58 6.41 32.38
C HIS A 751 -5.50 7.53 32.90
#